data_AF-I7BT50-F1
#
_entry.id   AF-I7BT50-F1
#
_cell.length_a   1.000
_cell.length_b   1.000
_cell.length_c   1.000
_cell.angle_alpha   90.00
_cell.angle_beta   90.00
_cell.angle_gamma   90.00
#
_symmetry.space_group_name_H-M   'P 1'
#
loop_
_entity.id
_entity.type
_entity.pdbx_description
1 polymer ?
#
loop_
_entity_poly.entity_id
_entity_poly.type
_entity_poly.pdbx_seq_one_letter_code
_entity_poly.pdbx_strand_id
1 'polypeptide(L)'
;MYGLLCRTGGVTVSAQKFLRFQCHEFDGHFHLVHDGLKPYYQLTNVRKNHDWSSDGKPSGTFEAGGETWRVCLDYDDQPIVPWNDPQYRLETAYLYRIYFVCEDSTYDGERADRSQRVKGGTITFRPRWPDMKRREKADDDGDGEWNGPITDVEGYMDLGVPYVDAQVQGSNINFDRYPQLLAEAAAAFGMPRRYFHEFHCTSNVTDAAVYVRLVRSESGPIYAADGPIARMHSLLESDRSGYRKHVEDNRERPGDYVTTVVDDGRAGKVIRGHEIGKEAKHYYMKDPDNYDPDEFGWHPKLEIGYQTSVTDRTVYWERDGELDRHDLRRELEELLVNVLDWGGIDVTGGEQYQKDAYFKPDDRERRSLKLVDCPLPEIESQQEQTIMRLWGDMNPSDRAVVDTLLTDGGEISPQDAADETGFCYDTILRAVDRLEGFVEHAYGELAIESDYAAQAMLKRVRSAEEQFRRSIGSAAMQVADDSQGVETDALERFVRNYDVGIDERRDDCRALLKPRYVAADREDAKNLAREAYTAVCDRHGTAYGFHMRVELADGSIKRFRDLNQGWAGADWDREAHRRKRERQLEEQADLDDRDIDPEEIDLEEAWTEFADRDEWVKYSTLKMIVSSVTDEVDQALESLQERGEIVTEQGRGFGIAPR
;
A
#
# COMPACT_ATOMS: atom_id res chain seq x y z
N MET A 1 -12.45 33.26 -6.41
CA MET A 1 -13.56 32.39 -6.84
C MET A 1 -12.96 31.00 -7.03
N TYR A 2 -12.74 30.30 -5.92
CA TYR A 2 -12.17 28.95 -5.88
C TYR A 2 -13.32 28.01 -5.54
N GLY A 3 -13.68 27.13 -6.48
CA GLY A 3 -14.72 26.13 -6.27
C GLY A 3 -14.11 24.91 -5.61
N LEU A 4 -14.39 24.71 -4.32
CA LEU A 4 -14.26 23.43 -3.65
C LEU A 4 -15.35 22.50 -4.22
N LEU A 5 -14.94 21.44 -4.91
CA LEU A 5 -15.83 20.32 -5.25
C LEU A 5 -15.65 19.25 -4.16
N CYS A 6 -16.66 19.15 -3.29
CA CYS A 6 -16.90 17.96 -2.48
C CYS A 6 -17.13 16.78 -3.43
N ARG A 7 -16.24 15.78 -3.43
CA ARG A 7 -16.49 14.51 -4.10
C ARG A 7 -17.26 13.60 -3.14
N THR A 8 -18.54 13.42 -3.43
CA THR A 8 -19.37 12.34 -2.88
C THR A 8 -18.95 11.01 -3.51
N GLY A 9 -18.78 9.98 -2.68
CA GLY A 9 -18.27 8.66 -3.06
C GLY A 9 -19.03 8.02 -4.23
N GLY A 10 -18.32 7.78 -5.32
CA GLY A 10 -18.81 7.09 -6.50
C GLY A 10 -17.66 6.66 -7.38
N VAL A 11 -17.62 5.37 -7.76
CA VAL A 11 -16.67 4.83 -8.73
C VAL A 11 -16.89 5.56 -10.06
N THR A 12 -15.97 6.45 -10.41
CA THR A 12 -16.07 7.24 -11.64
C THR A 12 -15.32 6.53 -12.76
N VAL A 13 -16.00 5.65 -13.51
CA VAL A 13 -15.45 5.11 -14.76
C VAL A 13 -15.70 6.12 -15.88
N SER A 14 -14.90 7.19 -15.94
CA SER A 14 -14.90 8.12 -17.07
C SER A 14 -13.60 7.97 -17.85
N ALA A 15 -13.68 7.93 -19.19
CA ALA A 15 -12.51 7.80 -20.04
C ALA A 15 -11.67 9.08 -20.00
N GLN A 16 -10.76 9.17 -19.02
CA GLN A 16 -9.81 10.25 -18.81
C GLN A 16 -8.55 10.04 -19.66
N LYS A 17 -7.81 11.13 -19.91
CA LYS A 17 -6.46 11.05 -20.48
C LYS A 17 -5.49 10.81 -19.33
N PHE A 18 -4.90 9.62 -19.29
CA PHE A 18 -3.85 9.27 -18.35
C PHE A 18 -2.48 9.48 -19.01
N LEU A 19 -1.46 9.63 -18.18
CA LEU A 19 -0.07 9.45 -18.59
C LEU A 19 0.09 8.07 -19.24
N ARG A 20 0.82 7.99 -20.35
CA ARG A 20 1.14 6.72 -20.97
C ARG A 20 2.27 6.02 -20.21
N PHE A 21 1.96 4.89 -19.61
CA PHE A 21 2.94 4.06 -18.91
C PHE A 21 3.81 3.29 -19.89
N GLN A 22 5.06 3.01 -19.51
CA GLN A 22 6.02 2.31 -20.35
C GLN A 22 6.05 0.83 -19.99
N CYS A 23 5.89 -0.07 -20.96
CA CYS A 23 6.16 -1.49 -20.78
C CYS A 23 7.67 -1.70 -20.58
N HIS A 24 8.05 -2.44 -19.54
CA HIS A 24 9.44 -2.75 -19.22
C HIS A 24 9.74 -4.20 -19.58
N GLU A 25 9.74 -5.11 -18.62
CA GLU A 25 10.05 -6.53 -18.78
C GLU A 25 8.84 -7.32 -19.29
N PHE A 26 9.13 -8.40 -20.01
CA PHE A 26 8.15 -9.37 -20.47
C PHE A 26 8.82 -10.73 -20.65
N ASP A 27 8.20 -11.78 -20.14
CA ASP A 27 8.51 -13.17 -20.42
C ASP A 27 7.20 -13.89 -20.79
N GLY A 28 7.20 -14.59 -21.91
CA GLY A 28 6.01 -15.30 -22.38
C GLY A 28 6.34 -16.50 -23.25
N HIS A 29 5.52 -17.54 -23.12
CA HIS A 29 5.62 -18.78 -23.87
C HIS A 29 4.59 -18.82 -25.00
N PHE A 30 5.07 -18.90 -26.24
CA PHE A 30 4.24 -19.04 -27.43
C PHE A 30 4.33 -20.48 -27.96
N HIS A 31 3.23 -21.22 -27.85
CA HIS A 31 3.18 -22.64 -28.24
C HIS A 31 2.73 -22.81 -29.69
N LEU A 32 3.64 -23.26 -30.55
CA LEU A 32 3.43 -23.50 -31.98
C LEU A 32 3.07 -24.97 -32.22
N VAL A 33 1.78 -25.29 -32.23
CA VAL A 33 1.29 -26.68 -32.30
C VAL A 33 0.94 -27.11 -33.72
N HIS A 34 0.35 -26.21 -34.52
CA HIS A 34 -0.23 -26.52 -35.84
C HIS A 34 0.73 -27.28 -36.78
N ASP A 35 2.01 -26.90 -36.80
CA ASP A 35 3.03 -27.47 -37.68
C ASP A 35 3.97 -28.49 -37.01
N GLY A 36 3.69 -28.87 -35.76
CA GLY A 36 4.54 -29.75 -34.97
C GLY A 36 5.98 -29.25 -34.87
N LEU A 37 6.97 -30.12 -35.09
CA LEU A 37 8.40 -29.75 -35.03
C LEU A 37 8.97 -29.12 -36.31
N LYS A 38 8.16 -28.88 -37.36
CA LYS A 38 8.67 -28.27 -38.60
C LYS A 38 9.37 -26.93 -38.40
N PRO A 39 8.90 -25.99 -37.57
CA PRO A 39 9.62 -24.73 -37.31
C PRO A 39 11.01 -24.99 -36.72
N TYR A 40 11.10 -25.93 -35.77
CA TYR A 40 12.35 -26.30 -35.13
C TYR A 40 13.36 -26.97 -36.09
N TYR A 41 12.87 -27.79 -37.03
CA TYR A 41 13.73 -28.36 -38.08
C TYR A 41 14.33 -27.29 -39.00
N GLN A 42 13.66 -26.14 -39.21
CA GLN A 42 14.26 -25.06 -39.99
C GLN A 42 15.48 -24.46 -39.30
N LEU A 43 15.43 -24.24 -37.98
CA LEU A 43 16.60 -23.80 -37.21
C LEU A 43 17.73 -24.83 -37.26
N THR A 44 17.37 -26.11 -37.22
CA THR A 44 18.33 -27.21 -37.39
C THR A 44 18.99 -27.21 -38.77
N ASN A 45 18.23 -26.89 -39.82
CA ASN A 45 18.77 -26.74 -41.17
C ASN A 45 19.73 -25.55 -41.25
N VAL A 46 19.40 -24.40 -40.66
CA VAL A 46 20.30 -23.25 -40.59
C VAL A 46 21.61 -23.64 -39.91
N ARG A 47 21.53 -24.30 -38.73
CA ARG A 47 22.71 -24.77 -38.00
C ARG A 47 23.59 -25.69 -38.85
N LYS A 48 23.00 -26.67 -39.53
CA LYS A 48 23.74 -27.67 -40.34
C LYS A 48 24.37 -27.06 -41.60
N ASN A 49 23.78 -26.01 -42.16
CA ASN A 49 24.20 -25.43 -43.43
C ASN A 49 25.07 -24.17 -43.30
N HIS A 50 25.17 -23.60 -42.09
CA HIS A 50 25.98 -22.42 -41.81
C HIS A 50 27.40 -22.80 -41.34
N ASP A 51 28.42 -22.10 -41.81
CA ASP A 51 29.79 -22.29 -41.33
C ASP A 51 30.07 -21.42 -40.09
N TRP A 52 29.77 -21.97 -38.91
CA TRP A 52 29.97 -21.32 -37.63
C TRP A 52 31.43 -20.99 -37.33
N SER A 53 32.38 -21.70 -37.94
CA SER A 53 33.82 -21.52 -37.68
C SER A 53 34.40 -20.37 -38.48
N SER A 54 33.98 -20.23 -39.74
CA SER A 54 34.47 -19.18 -40.64
C SER A 54 33.65 -17.89 -40.55
N ASP A 55 32.31 -18.01 -40.50
CA ASP A 55 31.40 -16.87 -40.59
C ASP A 55 30.92 -16.38 -39.23
N GLY A 56 31.25 -17.10 -38.15
CA GLY A 56 30.76 -16.84 -36.81
C GLY A 56 29.25 -17.12 -36.69
N LYS A 57 28.59 -16.52 -35.70
CA LYS A 57 27.15 -16.71 -35.48
C LYS A 57 26.32 -16.05 -36.59
N PRO A 58 25.33 -16.74 -37.20
CA PRO A 58 24.44 -16.15 -38.20
C PRO A 58 23.77 -14.89 -37.65
N SER A 59 23.85 -13.79 -38.39
CA SER A 59 23.28 -12.51 -38.01
C SER A 59 22.48 -11.90 -39.16
N GLY A 60 21.52 -11.05 -38.86
CA GLY A 60 20.66 -10.42 -39.85
C GLY A 60 19.98 -9.16 -39.34
N THR A 61 19.13 -8.60 -40.18
CA THR A 61 18.30 -7.43 -39.89
C THR A 61 16.88 -7.65 -40.39
N PHE A 62 15.89 -7.07 -39.71
CA PHE A 62 14.52 -7.01 -40.19
C PHE A 62 13.88 -5.66 -39.82
N GLU A 63 12.76 -5.34 -40.48
CA GLU A 63 11.97 -4.14 -40.22
C GLU A 63 10.64 -4.53 -39.57
N ALA A 64 10.28 -3.89 -38.46
CA ALA A 64 8.99 -4.11 -37.80
C ALA A 64 8.50 -2.84 -37.11
N GLY A 65 7.27 -2.41 -37.44
CA GLY A 65 6.67 -1.21 -36.85
C GLY A 65 7.38 0.10 -37.20
N GLY A 66 8.10 0.14 -38.34
CA GLY A 66 8.90 1.30 -38.75
C GLY A 66 10.25 1.42 -38.03
N GLU A 67 10.66 0.37 -37.32
CA GLU A 67 11.94 0.27 -36.62
C GLU A 67 12.79 -0.84 -37.25
N THR A 68 14.09 -0.58 -37.36
CA THR A 68 15.09 -1.57 -37.76
C THR A 68 15.52 -2.40 -36.56
N TRP A 69 15.60 -3.71 -36.72
CA TRP A 69 16.00 -4.66 -35.68
C TRP A 69 17.17 -5.51 -36.16
N ARG A 70 18.13 -5.72 -35.28
CA ARG A 70 19.30 -6.60 -35.49
C ARG A 70 19.03 -7.93 -34.81
N VAL A 71 19.42 -9.03 -35.46
CA VAL A 71 19.26 -10.39 -34.91
C VAL A 71 20.54 -11.21 -34.98
N CYS A 72 20.70 -12.13 -34.05
CA CYS A 72 21.77 -13.12 -34.02
C CYS A 72 21.20 -14.48 -33.59
N LEU A 73 21.45 -15.53 -34.37
CA LEU A 73 21.09 -16.90 -34.02
C LEU A 73 22.26 -17.55 -33.28
N ASP A 74 21.91 -18.31 -32.25
CA ASP A 74 22.83 -19.13 -31.47
C ASP A 74 22.18 -20.46 -31.10
N TYR A 75 22.97 -21.39 -30.60
CA TYR A 75 22.46 -22.65 -30.06
C TYR A 75 23.33 -23.20 -28.93
N ASP A 76 22.70 -23.89 -27.98
CA ASP A 76 23.41 -24.68 -26.96
C ASP A 76 23.02 -26.15 -27.05
N ASP A 77 23.93 -27.02 -26.61
CA ASP A 77 23.61 -28.41 -26.30
C ASP A 77 22.61 -28.47 -25.12
N GLN A 78 21.74 -29.47 -25.15
CA GLN A 78 20.86 -29.79 -24.03
C GLN A 78 20.96 -31.26 -23.66
N PRO A 79 20.74 -31.61 -22.39
CA PRO A 79 20.69 -33.00 -21.95
C PRO A 79 19.42 -33.75 -22.40
N ILE A 80 18.62 -33.18 -23.30
CA ILE A 80 17.38 -33.78 -23.78
C ILE A 80 17.70 -34.99 -24.66
N VAL A 81 17.14 -36.14 -24.29
CA VAL A 81 17.26 -37.37 -25.07
C VAL A 81 16.43 -37.20 -26.35
N PRO A 82 17.00 -37.37 -27.55
CA PRO A 82 16.26 -37.17 -28.79
C PRO A 82 15.07 -38.11 -28.90
N TRP A 83 13.96 -37.61 -29.44
CA TRP A 83 12.74 -38.39 -29.60
C TRP A 83 12.93 -39.53 -30.61
N ASN A 84 12.63 -40.76 -30.20
CA ASN A 84 12.70 -41.94 -31.04
C ASN A 84 11.32 -42.21 -31.70
N ASP A 85 10.88 -41.30 -32.57
CA ASP A 85 9.63 -41.40 -33.30
C ASP A 85 9.88 -41.55 -34.82
N PRO A 86 9.21 -42.48 -35.53
CA PRO A 86 9.42 -42.68 -36.97
C PRO A 86 9.08 -41.46 -37.85
N GLN A 87 8.17 -40.58 -37.39
CA GLN A 87 7.76 -39.35 -38.09
C GLN A 87 8.67 -38.17 -37.76
N TYR A 88 9.36 -38.21 -36.61
CA TYR A 88 10.20 -37.13 -36.11
C TYR A 88 11.59 -37.64 -35.74
N ARG A 89 12.59 -37.33 -36.57
CA ARG A 89 13.98 -37.72 -36.32
C ARG A 89 14.82 -36.54 -35.87
N LEU A 90 15.20 -36.54 -34.60
CA LEU A 90 16.22 -35.65 -34.02
C LEU A 90 17.44 -36.48 -33.63
N GLU A 91 18.64 -36.05 -34.05
CA GLU A 91 19.90 -36.64 -33.57
C GLU A 91 20.34 -36.00 -32.25
N THR A 92 19.99 -34.73 -32.08
CA THR A 92 20.25 -33.91 -30.90
C THR A 92 19.16 -32.86 -30.82
N ALA A 93 18.67 -32.58 -29.62
CA ALA A 93 17.71 -31.51 -29.35
C ALA A 93 18.45 -30.29 -28.78
N TYR A 94 18.95 -29.45 -29.67
CA TYR A 94 19.59 -28.18 -29.33
C TYR A 94 18.61 -27.15 -28.77
N LEU A 95 19.11 -26.26 -27.91
CA LEU A 95 18.40 -25.06 -27.51
C LEU A 95 18.74 -23.95 -28.50
N TYR A 96 17.81 -23.57 -29.39
CA TYR A 96 18.07 -22.45 -30.28
C TYR A 96 17.67 -21.13 -29.63
N ARG A 97 18.52 -20.11 -29.79
CA ARG A 97 18.24 -18.74 -29.33
C ARG A 97 18.38 -17.74 -30.45
N ILE A 98 17.38 -16.89 -30.62
CA ILE A 98 17.49 -15.69 -31.44
C ILE A 98 17.55 -14.49 -30.51
N TYR A 99 18.69 -13.82 -30.49
CA TYR A 99 18.83 -12.51 -29.86
C TYR A 99 18.33 -11.44 -30.82
N PHE A 100 17.59 -10.46 -30.33
CA PHE A 100 17.11 -9.34 -31.13
C PHE A 100 17.26 -8.02 -30.37
N VAL A 101 17.61 -6.95 -31.09
CA VAL A 101 17.79 -5.60 -30.52
C VAL A 101 17.33 -4.54 -31.51
N CYS A 102 16.64 -3.52 -31.01
CA CYS A 102 16.19 -2.37 -31.78
C CYS A 102 17.38 -1.45 -32.09
N GLU A 103 17.53 -1.04 -33.35
CA GLU A 103 18.54 -0.07 -33.78
C GLU A 103 18.02 1.35 -33.57
N ASP A 104 17.84 1.73 -32.30
CA ASP A 104 17.47 3.09 -31.89
C ASP A 104 18.62 3.84 -31.20
N SER A 105 18.32 4.99 -30.57
CA SER A 105 19.34 5.81 -29.91
C SER A 105 20.06 5.14 -28.74
N THR A 106 19.54 4.02 -28.22
CA THR A 106 20.18 3.24 -27.15
C THR A 106 21.01 2.07 -27.66
N TYR A 107 21.01 1.83 -28.97
CA TYR A 107 21.78 0.75 -29.56
C TYR A 107 23.28 1.00 -29.42
N ASP A 108 23.99 0.00 -28.90
CA ASP A 108 25.43 0.04 -28.62
C ASP A 108 26.30 -0.32 -29.82
N GLY A 109 25.70 -0.60 -30.98
CA GLY A 109 26.43 -1.00 -32.20
C GLY A 109 26.97 -2.43 -32.17
N GLU A 110 26.68 -3.18 -31.10
CA GLU A 110 27.16 -4.55 -30.92
C GLU A 110 26.24 -5.57 -31.59
N ARG A 111 26.79 -6.74 -31.91
CA ARG A 111 25.98 -7.87 -32.41
C ARG A 111 24.91 -8.23 -31.36
N ALA A 112 23.72 -8.64 -31.81
CA ALA A 112 22.57 -8.80 -30.92
C ALA A 112 22.80 -9.72 -29.70
N ASP A 113 23.66 -10.74 -29.79
CA ASP A 113 24.03 -11.62 -28.68
C ASP A 113 24.95 -10.93 -27.64
N ARG A 114 25.71 -9.92 -28.04
CA ARG A 114 26.65 -9.15 -27.21
C ARG A 114 26.13 -7.79 -26.76
N SER A 115 25.08 -7.30 -27.41
CA SER A 115 24.43 -6.05 -27.06
C SER A 115 23.82 -6.09 -25.65
N GLN A 116 23.74 -4.93 -25.00
CA GLN A 116 22.98 -4.73 -23.77
C GLN A 116 21.47 -4.95 -23.98
N ARG A 117 20.98 -4.91 -25.23
CA ARG A 117 19.57 -5.14 -25.59
C ARG A 117 18.59 -4.30 -24.76
N VAL A 118 18.91 -3.02 -24.52
CA VAL A 118 18.08 -2.10 -23.72
C VAL A 118 16.62 -2.10 -24.20
N LYS A 119 16.42 -2.10 -25.53
CA LYS A 119 15.16 -2.50 -26.17
C LYS A 119 15.42 -3.66 -27.11
N GLY A 120 14.96 -4.83 -26.71
CA GLY A 120 15.34 -6.08 -27.34
C GLY A 120 15.07 -7.26 -26.43
N GLY A 121 15.64 -8.40 -26.75
CA GLY A 121 15.40 -9.61 -26.00
C GLY A 121 16.02 -10.85 -26.60
N THR A 122 15.57 -11.99 -26.09
CA THR A 122 15.94 -13.32 -26.53
C THR A 122 14.68 -14.15 -26.79
N ILE A 123 14.65 -14.84 -27.93
CA ILE A 123 13.65 -15.85 -28.24
C ILE A 123 14.33 -17.20 -28.11
N THR A 124 13.84 -18.05 -27.22
CA THR A 124 14.35 -19.40 -27.01
C THR A 124 13.38 -20.43 -27.57
N PHE A 125 13.81 -21.20 -28.57
CA PHE A 125 13.01 -22.26 -29.18
C PHE A 125 13.37 -23.62 -28.59
N ARG A 126 12.36 -24.29 -28.03
CA ARG A 126 12.48 -25.63 -27.45
C ARG A 126 11.52 -26.57 -28.17
N PRO A 127 11.99 -27.73 -28.65
CA PRO A 127 11.09 -28.73 -29.17
C PRO A 127 10.45 -29.46 -27.99
N ARG A 128 9.16 -29.78 -28.11
CA ARG A 128 8.38 -30.45 -27.08
C ARG A 128 7.65 -31.64 -27.68
N TRP A 129 7.54 -32.73 -26.93
CA TRP A 129 6.81 -33.94 -27.32
C TRP A 129 6.40 -34.72 -26.06
N PRO A 130 5.47 -35.68 -26.16
CA PRO A 130 5.05 -36.47 -25.01
C PRO A 130 6.19 -37.32 -24.43
N ASP A 131 6.19 -37.50 -23.11
CA ASP A 131 7.16 -38.34 -22.39
C ASP A 131 8.63 -37.93 -22.60
N MET A 132 8.90 -36.62 -22.70
CA MET A 132 10.27 -36.10 -22.84
C MET A 132 11.19 -36.60 -21.72
N LYS A 133 12.36 -37.08 -22.13
CA LYS A 133 13.41 -37.55 -21.21
C LYS A 133 14.64 -36.66 -21.28
N ARG A 134 15.34 -36.52 -20.16
CA ARG A 134 16.66 -35.89 -20.08
C ARG A 134 17.67 -36.82 -19.44
N ARG A 135 18.94 -36.58 -19.71
CA ARG A 135 20.06 -37.22 -19.04
C ARG A 135 20.52 -36.33 -17.88
N GLU A 136 20.64 -36.90 -16.69
CA GLU A 136 21.17 -36.16 -15.55
C GLU A 136 22.70 -36.04 -15.62
N LYS A 137 23.26 -35.08 -14.87
CA LYS A 137 24.69 -35.08 -14.57
C LYS A 137 25.04 -36.33 -13.76
N ALA A 138 26.28 -36.79 -13.86
CA ALA A 138 26.80 -37.77 -12.93
C ALA A 138 26.66 -37.25 -11.49
N ASP A 139 26.35 -38.15 -10.55
CA ASP A 139 26.44 -37.85 -9.12
C ASP A 139 27.94 -37.82 -8.72
N ASP A 140 28.64 -36.75 -9.09
CA ASP A 140 30.00 -36.45 -8.64
C ASP A 140 30.08 -35.08 -7.95
N ASP A 141 31.05 -34.89 -7.05
CA ASP A 141 31.24 -33.66 -6.26
C ASP A 141 31.78 -32.46 -7.11
N GLY A 142 31.56 -32.47 -8.43
CA GLY A 142 32.06 -31.47 -9.38
C GLY A 142 31.01 -31.03 -10.41
N ASP A 143 31.44 -30.31 -11.45
CA ASP A 143 30.61 -30.02 -12.62
C ASP A 143 30.46 -31.28 -13.48
N GLY A 144 29.73 -32.28 -12.98
CA GLY A 144 29.62 -33.61 -13.57
C GLY A 144 29.23 -33.62 -15.04
N GLU A 145 29.78 -34.58 -15.78
CA GLU A 145 29.40 -34.83 -17.17
C GLU A 145 27.94 -35.27 -17.26
N TRP A 146 27.25 -34.93 -18.37
CA TRP A 146 25.90 -35.42 -18.69
C TRP A 146 25.93 -36.90 -19.09
N ASN A 147 26.30 -37.79 -18.16
CA ASN A 147 26.38 -39.23 -18.35
C ASN A 147 25.58 -40.03 -17.29
N GLY A 148 24.85 -39.34 -16.42
CA GLY A 148 24.00 -39.89 -15.37
C GLY A 148 22.74 -40.60 -15.89
N PRO A 149 21.81 -40.98 -14.97
CA PRO A 149 20.58 -41.68 -15.33
C PRO A 149 19.68 -40.83 -16.23
N ILE A 150 18.80 -41.51 -16.98
CA ILE A 150 17.77 -40.86 -17.77
C ILE A 150 16.52 -40.71 -16.93
N THR A 151 16.00 -39.49 -16.84
CA THR A 151 14.83 -39.09 -16.04
C THR A 151 13.80 -38.41 -16.93
N ASP A 152 12.58 -38.29 -16.40
CA ASP A 152 11.53 -37.47 -17.01
C ASP A 152 11.90 -35.99 -16.96
N VAL A 153 11.56 -35.25 -18.03
CA VAL A 153 11.62 -33.79 -18.01
C VAL A 153 10.42 -33.28 -17.25
N GLU A 154 10.65 -32.59 -16.14
CA GLU A 154 9.59 -31.89 -15.40
C GLU A 154 9.41 -30.44 -15.90
N GLY A 155 8.25 -29.86 -15.63
CA GLY A 155 8.01 -28.42 -15.83
C GLY A 155 7.78 -27.97 -17.27
N TYR A 156 7.44 -28.88 -18.19
CA TYR A 156 6.95 -28.52 -19.54
C TYR A 156 5.48 -28.90 -19.70
N MET A 157 4.79 -28.19 -20.59
CA MET A 157 3.39 -28.48 -20.91
C MET A 157 3.32 -29.68 -21.87
N ASP A 158 2.87 -30.85 -21.42
CA ASP A 158 2.61 -31.97 -22.32
C ASP A 158 1.22 -31.81 -22.97
N LEU A 159 1.20 -31.60 -24.29
CA LEU A 159 -0.03 -31.44 -25.08
C LEU A 159 -0.49 -32.75 -25.73
N GLY A 160 0.19 -33.87 -25.47
CA GLY A 160 -0.07 -35.16 -26.13
C GLY A 160 0.35 -35.19 -27.61
N VAL A 161 0.89 -34.09 -28.13
CA VAL A 161 1.36 -33.93 -29.51
C VAL A 161 2.68 -33.16 -29.52
N PRO A 162 3.55 -33.36 -30.52
CA PRO A 162 4.76 -32.59 -30.64
C PRO A 162 4.49 -31.15 -31.05
N TYR A 163 5.24 -30.20 -30.48
CA TYR A 163 5.10 -28.77 -30.76
C TYR A 163 6.41 -28.02 -30.49
N VAL A 164 6.46 -26.73 -30.82
CA VAL A 164 7.59 -25.85 -30.49
C VAL A 164 7.15 -24.83 -29.44
N ASP A 165 7.87 -24.77 -28.34
CA ASP A 165 7.78 -23.72 -27.32
C ASP A 165 8.76 -22.60 -27.71
N ALA A 166 8.21 -21.43 -28.06
CA ALA A 166 8.99 -20.22 -28.30
C ALA A 166 8.82 -19.27 -27.11
N GLN A 167 9.78 -19.32 -26.18
CA GLN A 167 9.81 -18.41 -25.04
C GLN A 167 10.45 -17.08 -25.46
N VAL A 168 9.77 -15.96 -25.23
CA VAL A 168 10.27 -14.63 -25.54
C VAL A 168 10.51 -13.88 -24.24
N GLN A 169 11.76 -13.45 -24.03
CA GLN A 169 12.17 -12.61 -22.91
C GLN A 169 12.63 -11.27 -23.49
N GLY A 170 11.93 -10.19 -23.17
CA GLY A 170 12.22 -8.88 -23.77
C GLY A 170 12.01 -7.71 -22.83
N SER A 171 12.54 -6.56 -23.25
CA SER A 171 12.53 -5.33 -22.47
C SER A 171 12.18 -4.11 -23.34
N ASN A 172 11.44 -3.17 -22.75
CA ASN A 172 11.04 -1.88 -23.35
C ASN A 172 10.23 -2.00 -24.66
N ILE A 173 9.42 -3.05 -24.76
CA ILE A 173 8.56 -3.35 -25.92
C ILE A 173 7.12 -3.48 -25.45
N ASN A 174 6.18 -2.88 -26.19
CA ASN A 174 4.75 -3.06 -25.92
C ASN A 174 4.38 -4.54 -26.11
N PHE A 175 3.71 -5.13 -25.11
CA PHE A 175 3.37 -6.55 -25.05
C PHE A 175 2.74 -7.06 -26.35
N ASP A 176 1.82 -6.31 -26.96
CA ASP A 176 1.11 -6.72 -28.19
C ASP A 176 2.03 -6.87 -29.43
N ARG A 177 3.29 -6.39 -29.37
CA ARG A 177 4.24 -6.46 -30.49
C ARG A 177 5.01 -7.78 -30.55
N TYR A 178 5.05 -8.55 -29.47
CA TYR A 178 5.90 -9.75 -29.40
C TYR A 178 5.58 -10.80 -30.48
N PRO A 179 4.31 -11.11 -30.83
CA PRO A 179 4.02 -12.01 -31.94
C PRO A 179 4.64 -11.61 -33.28
N GLN A 180 4.56 -10.32 -33.61
CA GLN A 180 5.15 -9.80 -34.85
C GLN A 180 6.67 -9.88 -34.80
N LEU A 181 7.28 -9.45 -33.69
CA LEU A 181 8.74 -9.49 -33.54
C LEU A 181 9.27 -10.93 -33.57
N LEU A 182 8.58 -11.86 -32.93
CA LEU A 182 8.88 -13.29 -32.97
C LEU A 182 8.89 -13.82 -34.42
N ALA A 183 7.82 -13.52 -35.18
CA ALA A 183 7.69 -13.97 -36.56
C ALA A 183 8.76 -13.37 -37.48
N GLU A 184 9.05 -12.07 -37.35
CA GLU A 184 10.03 -11.37 -38.18
C GLU A 184 11.48 -11.77 -37.83
N ALA A 185 11.79 -11.91 -36.54
CA ALA A 185 13.10 -12.38 -36.09
C ALA A 185 13.38 -13.81 -36.58
N ALA A 186 12.40 -14.70 -36.52
CA ALA A 186 12.53 -16.05 -37.05
C ALA A 186 12.64 -16.06 -38.59
N ALA A 187 11.91 -15.17 -39.27
CA ALA A 187 11.95 -15.05 -40.73
C ALA A 187 13.31 -14.58 -41.25
N ALA A 188 14.06 -13.78 -40.48
CA ALA A 188 15.44 -13.41 -40.80
C ALA A 188 16.38 -14.63 -40.95
N PHE A 189 16.04 -15.76 -40.33
CA PHE A 189 16.77 -17.03 -40.47
C PHE A 189 16.04 -18.05 -41.36
N GLY A 190 15.16 -17.57 -42.25
CA GLY A 190 14.48 -18.41 -43.24
C GLY A 190 13.28 -19.19 -42.71
N MET A 191 12.85 -18.94 -41.47
CA MET A 191 11.62 -19.55 -40.94
C MET A 191 10.38 -18.88 -41.53
N PRO A 192 9.45 -19.62 -42.16
CA PRO A 192 8.24 -19.03 -42.69
C PRO A 192 7.34 -18.40 -41.61
N ARG A 193 6.93 -17.14 -41.81
CA ARG A 193 6.03 -16.39 -40.91
C ARG A 193 4.73 -17.12 -40.58
N ARG A 194 4.23 -17.97 -41.50
CA ARG A 194 3.02 -18.78 -41.31
C ARG A 194 3.03 -19.64 -40.05
N TYR A 195 4.20 -20.00 -39.54
CA TYR A 195 4.33 -20.78 -38.30
C TYR A 195 3.90 -20.01 -37.05
N PHE A 196 3.76 -18.68 -37.15
CA PHE A 196 3.46 -17.77 -36.03
C PHE A 196 2.12 -17.06 -36.19
N HIS A 197 1.27 -17.51 -37.12
CA HIS A 197 -0.05 -16.89 -37.35
C HIS A 197 -1.07 -17.27 -36.28
N GLU A 198 -0.88 -18.41 -35.62
CA GLU A 198 -1.78 -18.95 -34.62
C GLU A 198 -0.95 -19.55 -33.48
N PHE A 199 -1.25 -19.14 -32.26
CA PHE A 199 -0.67 -19.72 -31.06
C PHE A 199 -1.71 -20.60 -30.39
N HIS A 200 -1.27 -21.71 -29.80
CA HIS A 200 -2.17 -22.57 -29.05
C HIS A 200 -2.69 -21.86 -27.79
N CYS A 201 -3.90 -22.19 -27.35
CA CYS A 201 -4.59 -21.57 -26.20
C CYS A 201 -3.88 -21.77 -24.84
N THR A 202 -2.83 -22.57 -24.78
CA THR A 202 -1.97 -22.75 -23.59
C THR A 202 -0.80 -21.77 -23.55
N SER A 203 -0.59 -20.99 -24.60
CA SER A 203 0.41 -19.91 -24.62
C SER A 203 0.10 -18.92 -23.50
N ASN A 204 1.12 -18.46 -22.78
CA ASN A 204 0.95 -17.72 -21.54
C ASN A 204 2.06 -16.70 -21.32
N VAL A 205 1.81 -15.77 -20.40
CA VAL A 205 2.76 -14.78 -19.91
C VAL A 205 3.25 -15.24 -18.54
N THR A 206 4.55 -15.18 -18.30
CA THR A 206 5.19 -15.57 -17.04
C THR A 206 5.72 -14.39 -16.26
N ASP A 207 6.13 -13.32 -16.95
CA ASP A 207 6.55 -12.05 -16.36
C ASP A 207 6.07 -10.89 -17.24
N ALA A 208 5.65 -9.79 -16.62
CA ALA A 208 5.37 -8.54 -17.32
C ALA A 208 5.42 -7.34 -16.36
N ALA A 209 6.02 -6.23 -16.79
CA ALA A 209 6.09 -5.03 -15.98
C ALA A 209 5.74 -3.75 -16.74
N VAL A 210 5.15 -2.78 -16.04
CA VAL A 210 4.94 -1.41 -16.51
C VAL A 210 5.53 -0.43 -15.50
N TYR A 211 6.07 0.69 -15.97
CA TYR A 211 6.68 1.69 -15.10
C TYR A 211 6.41 3.12 -15.54
N VAL A 212 6.69 4.00 -14.58
CA VAL A 212 6.94 5.43 -14.76
C VAL A 212 8.24 5.78 -14.07
N ARG A 213 8.87 6.88 -14.50
CA ARG A 213 10.04 7.42 -13.82
C ARG A 213 9.69 8.73 -13.14
N LEU A 214 9.85 8.76 -11.82
CA LEU A 214 9.50 9.91 -11.00
C LEU A 214 10.71 10.82 -10.82
N VAL A 215 10.47 12.11 -10.71
CA VAL A 215 11.53 13.03 -10.26
C VAL A 215 11.92 12.65 -8.83
N ARG A 216 13.22 12.64 -8.52
CA ARG A 216 13.76 12.13 -7.24
C ARG A 216 13.10 12.83 -6.05
N SER A 217 12.98 14.16 -6.12
CA SER A 217 12.34 15.00 -5.09
C SER A 217 10.84 14.76 -4.92
N GLU A 218 10.17 14.26 -5.95
CA GLU A 218 8.71 14.05 -5.97
C GLU A 218 8.32 12.64 -5.52
N SER A 219 9.29 11.71 -5.48
CA SER A 219 8.99 10.30 -5.25
C SER A 219 8.79 9.91 -3.77
N GLY A 220 9.15 10.80 -2.84
CA GLY A 220 9.07 10.60 -1.38
C GLY A 220 7.74 10.01 -0.88
N PRO A 221 6.59 10.57 -1.25
CA PRO A 221 5.28 10.08 -0.80
C PRO A 221 4.98 8.62 -1.20
N ILE A 222 5.63 8.07 -2.23
CA ILE A 222 5.37 6.70 -2.71
C ILE A 222 5.97 5.66 -1.77
N TYR A 223 7.18 5.91 -1.27
CA TYR A 223 7.97 4.99 -0.46
C TYR A 223 8.04 5.39 1.02
N ALA A 224 7.36 6.47 1.43
CA ALA A 224 7.27 6.87 2.82
C ALA A 224 6.76 5.72 3.71
N ALA A 225 7.06 5.79 5.00
CA ALA A 225 6.60 4.79 5.98
C ALA A 225 5.07 4.66 6.00
N ASP A 226 4.32 5.70 5.62
CA ASP A 226 2.86 5.71 5.44
C ASP A 226 2.44 5.78 3.96
N GLY A 227 3.39 5.59 3.05
CA GLY A 227 3.20 5.64 1.61
C GLY A 227 2.37 4.47 1.09
N PRO A 228 1.88 4.53 -0.16
CA PRO A 228 1.09 3.47 -0.76
C PRO A 228 1.80 2.10 -0.77
N ILE A 229 3.13 2.04 -0.96
CA ILE A 229 3.85 0.75 -0.96
C ILE A 229 3.84 0.10 0.43
N ALA A 230 4.11 0.88 1.48
CA ALA A 230 4.08 0.41 2.87
C ALA A 230 2.64 0.05 3.31
N ARG A 231 1.65 0.91 3.04
CA ARG A 231 0.26 0.63 3.42
C ARG A 231 -0.34 -0.56 2.66
N MET A 232 0.12 -0.84 1.43
CA MET A 232 -0.21 -2.08 0.75
C MET A 232 0.29 -3.29 1.52
N HIS A 233 1.37 -3.21 2.28
CA HIS A 233 1.79 -4.30 3.16
C HIS A 233 0.86 -4.41 4.39
N SER A 234 0.56 -3.29 5.05
CA SER A 234 -0.21 -3.26 6.31
C SER A 234 -1.70 -3.63 6.14
N LEU A 235 -2.34 -3.26 5.03
CA LEU A 235 -3.68 -3.78 4.68
C LEU A 235 -3.73 -5.31 4.67
N LEU A 236 -2.58 -5.96 4.49
CA LEU A 236 -2.45 -7.40 4.26
C LEU A 236 -1.95 -8.18 5.48
N GLU A 237 -1.65 -7.52 6.60
CA GLU A 237 -1.15 -8.16 7.83
C GLU A 237 -2.21 -9.00 8.56
N SER A 238 -3.50 -8.67 8.42
CA SER A 238 -4.58 -9.35 9.16
C SER A 238 -4.93 -10.76 8.65
N ASP A 239 -4.30 -11.22 7.56
CA ASP A 239 -4.59 -12.51 6.91
C ASP A 239 -3.27 -13.30 6.78
N ARG A 240 -3.06 -14.32 7.63
CA ARG A 240 -1.77 -15.05 7.73
C ARG A 240 -1.59 -16.15 6.67
N SER A 241 -2.32 -16.11 5.56
CA SER A 241 -2.28 -17.12 4.48
C SER A 241 -1.67 -16.57 3.18
N GLY A 242 -0.98 -17.38 2.36
CA GLY A 242 -0.42 -16.95 1.06
C GLY A 242 0.99 -16.35 1.10
N TYR A 243 1.51 -15.94 -0.07
CA TYR A 243 2.85 -15.36 -0.21
C TYR A 243 2.80 -13.85 -0.01
N ARG A 244 3.63 -13.33 0.88
CA ARG A 244 3.84 -11.89 1.08
C ARG A 244 5.32 -11.57 1.16
N LYS A 245 5.69 -10.44 0.59
CA LYS A 245 7.04 -9.88 0.68
C LYS A 245 6.92 -8.37 0.79
N HIS A 246 7.63 -7.81 1.75
CA HIS A 246 7.88 -6.38 1.83
C HIS A 246 9.35 -6.19 2.18
N VAL A 247 10.00 -5.29 1.46
CA VAL A 247 11.43 -4.99 1.64
C VAL A 247 11.58 -3.49 1.56
N GLU A 248 12.23 -2.91 2.56
CA GLU A 248 12.67 -1.53 2.56
C GLU A 248 14.18 -1.50 2.75
N ASP A 249 14.91 -1.08 1.71
CA ASP A 249 16.33 -0.80 1.78
C ASP A 249 16.53 0.71 1.69
N ASN A 250 16.92 1.28 2.83
CA ASN A 250 17.20 2.70 2.98
C ASN A 250 18.67 2.96 3.35
N ARG A 251 19.56 1.95 3.19
CA ARG A 251 20.94 2.00 3.72
C ARG A 251 21.82 3.04 3.03
N GLU A 252 21.68 3.19 1.71
CA GLU A 252 22.41 4.21 0.95
C GLU A 252 21.67 5.55 0.91
N ARG A 253 20.35 5.51 0.69
CA ARG A 253 19.48 6.67 0.55
C ARG A 253 18.03 6.31 0.86
N PRO A 254 17.19 7.27 1.27
CA PRO A 254 15.76 7.02 1.45
C PRO A 254 15.11 6.54 0.14
N GLY A 255 14.36 5.45 0.22
CA GLY A 255 13.68 4.83 -0.90
C GLY A 255 14.62 4.16 -1.90
N ASP A 256 15.81 3.71 -1.49
CA ASP A 256 16.78 3.13 -2.43
C ASP A 256 16.19 1.92 -3.17
N TYR A 257 15.53 1.06 -2.40
CA TYR A 257 14.71 -0.04 -2.90
C TYR A 257 13.56 -0.33 -1.93
N VAL A 258 12.33 -0.07 -2.33
CA VAL A 258 11.11 -0.34 -1.55
C VAL A 258 10.15 -1.16 -2.40
N THR A 259 9.74 -2.33 -1.93
CA THR A 259 8.80 -3.20 -2.66
C THR A 259 7.77 -3.85 -1.75
N THR A 260 6.58 -4.07 -2.30
CA THR A 260 5.53 -4.89 -1.69
C THR A 260 4.92 -5.82 -2.73
N VAL A 261 4.74 -7.08 -2.36
CA VAL A 261 4.07 -8.10 -3.16
C VAL A 261 2.66 -8.38 -2.61
N VAL A 262 1.69 -8.42 -3.51
CA VAL A 262 0.30 -8.79 -3.27
C VAL A 262 -0.01 -10.06 -4.06
N ASP A 263 -0.60 -11.08 -3.42
CA ASP A 263 -1.03 -12.32 -4.10
C ASP A 263 -2.45 -12.22 -4.69
N ASP A 264 -2.88 -13.26 -5.40
CA ASP A 264 -4.15 -13.31 -6.14
C ASP A 264 -5.37 -12.99 -5.26
N GLY A 265 -5.44 -13.59 -4.07
CA GLY A 265 -6.55 -13.41 -3.14
C GLY A 265 -6.65 -11.99 -2.59
N ARG A 266 -5.54 -11.24 -2.62
CA ARG A 266 -5.45 -9.87 -2.12
C ARG A 266 -5.53 -8.81 -3.20
N ALA A 267 -5.22 -9.15 -4.45
CA ALA A 267 -5.33 -8.24 -5.58
C ALA A 267 -6.71 -7.56 -5.61
N GLY A 268 -7.77 -8.34 -5.43
CA GLY A 268 -9.16 -7.86 -5.35
C GLY A 268 -9.51 -7.01 -4.12
N LYS A 269 -8.74 -7.12 -3.02
CA LYS A 269 -8.89 -6.28 -1.81
C LYS A 269 -8.30 -4.89 -2.03
N VAL A 270 -7.19 -4.81 -2.78
CA VAL A 270 -6.54 -3.55 -3.15
C VAL A 270 -7.36 -2.81 -4.20
N ILE A 271 -7.74 -3.49 -5.29
CA ILE A 271 -8.62 -2.92 -6.31
C ILE A 271 -9.66 -3.98 -6.69
N ARG A 272 -10.94 -3.68 -6.45
CA ARG A 272 -12.03 -4.63 -6.72
C ARG A 272 -12.03 -5.09 -8.18
N GLY A 273 -12.00 -6.40 -8.39
CA GLY A 273 -12.00 -7.03 -9.71
C GLY A 273 -10.61 -7.28 -10.30
N HIS A 274 -9.55 -7.03 -9.54
CA HIS A 274 -8.22 -7.58 -9.83
C HIS A 274 -8.13 -9.03 -9.36
N GLU A 275 -7.44 -9.86 -10.15
CA GLU A 275 -7.31 -11.30 -9.91
C GLU A 275 -5.87 -11.82 -9.87
N ILE A 276 -4.89 -11.04 -10.35
CA ILE A 276 -3.50 -11.51 -10.44
C ILE A 276 -2.63 -10.94 -9.31
N GLY A 277 -1.71 -11.76 -8.80
CA GLY A 277 -0.65 -11.32 -7.91
C GLY A 277 0.33 -10.36 -8.61
N LYS A 278 0.70 -9.28 -7.92
CA LYS A 278 1.49 -8.16 -8.44
C LYS A 278 2.49 -7.66 -7.41
N GLU A 279 3.63 -7.19 -7.88
CA GLU A 279 4.66 -6.53 -7.09
C GLU A 279 4.71 -5.04 -7.45
N ALA A 280 4.70 -4.18 -6.44
CA ALA A 280 4.91 -2.75 -6.59
C ALA A 280 6.29 -2.37 -6.08
N LYS A 281 7.15 -1.81 -6.94
CA LYS A 281 8.53 -1.46 -6.65
C LYS A 281 8.79 0.01 -6.86
N HIS A 282 9.45 0.65 -5.90
CA HIS A 282 10.16 1.90 -6.09
C HIS A 282 11.66 1.61 -5.93
N TYR A 283 12.48 1.98 -6.92
CA TYR A 283 13.91 1.69 -6.88
C TYR A 283 14.75 2.65 -7.72
N TYR A 284 16.00 2.83 -7.30
CA TYR A 284 17.01 3.55 -8.09
C TYR A 284 17.79 2.61 -9.01
N MET A 285 18.36 3.17 -10.08
CA MET A 285 19.41 2.46 -10.80
C MET A 285 20.63 2.27 -9.91
N LYS A 286 21.44 1.26 -10.22
CA LYS A 286 22.71 1.05 -9.51
C LYS A 286 23.58 2.31 -9.59
N ASP A 287 24.11 2.72 -8.44
CA ASP A 287 24.97 3.89 -8.27
C ASP A 287 24.36 5.18 -8.87
N PRO A 288 23.16 5.61 -8.44
CA PRO A 288 22.43 6.72 -9.05
C PRO A 288 23.15 8.06 -8.87
N ASP A 289 24.00 8.19 -7.84
CA ASP A 289 24.77 9.40 -7.58
C ASP A 289 25.94 9.62 -8.57
N ASN A 290 26.18 8.66 -9.49
CA ASN A 290 27.11 8.82 -10.61
C ASN A 290 26.49 9.54 -11.82
N TYR A 291 25.19 9.79 -11.81
CA TYR A 291 24.46 10.47 -12.88
C TYR A 291 24.23 11.95 -12.54
N ASP A 292 24.17 12.79 -13.56
CA ASP A 292 23.77 14.18 -13.38
C ASP A 292 22.26 14.27 -13.04
N PRO A 293 21.82 15.28 -12.25
CA PRO A 293 20.42 15.44 -11.89
C PRO A 293 19.42 15.60 -13.05
N ASP A 294 19.90 15.85 -14.27
CA ASP A 294 19.07 15.94 -15.48
C ASP A 294 19.00 14.60 -16.23
N GLU A 295 19.81 13.61 -15.84
CA GLU A 295 19.88 12.28 -16.46
C GLU A 295 18.93 11.30 -15.79
N PHE A 296 18.29 10.44 -16.58
CA PHE A 296 17.30 9.49 -16.06
C PHE A 296 17.85 8.55 -14.97
N GLY A 297 19.15 8.25 -14.96
CA GLY A 297 19.80 7.36 -13.99
C GLY A 297 19.82 7.92 -12.57
N TRP A 298 19.73 9.25 -12.42
CA TRP A 298 19.58 9.93 -11.13
C TRP A 298 18.21 9.70 -10.47
N HIS A 299 17.20 9.37 -11.28
CA HIS A 299 15.80 9.35 -10.91
C HIS A 299 15.25 7.93 -10.72
N PRO A 300 14.47 7.68 -9.66
CA PRO A 300 13.94 6.35 -9.38
C PRO A 300 12.81 5.96 -10.35
N LYS A 301 12.63 4.64 -10.50
CA LYS A 301 11.48 4.05 -11.19
C LYS A 301 10.43 3.64 -10.17
N LEU A 302 9.17 3.88 -10.51
CA LEU A 302 8.02 3.19 -9.91
C LEU A 302 7.52 2.17 -10.94
N GLU A 303 7.57 0.90 -10.58
CA GLU A 303 7.26 -0.22 -11.46
C GLU A 303 6.25 -1.16 -10.81
N ILE A 304 5.25 -1.59 -11.57
CA ILE A 304 4.34 -2.67 -11.19
C ILE A 304 4.64 -3.87 -12.08
N GLY A 305 4.96 -5.00 -11.46
CA GLY A 305 5.31 -6.25 -12.12
C GLY A 305 4.34 -7.38 -11.79
N TYR A 306 4.17 -8.29 -12.74
CA TYR A 306 3.51 -9.58 -12.61
C TYR A 306 4.56 -10.68 -12.73
N GLN A 307 4.52 -11.69 -11.86
CA GLN A 307 5.37 -12.88 -11.96
C GLN A 307 4.61 -14.13 -11.55
N THR A 308 4.80 -15.24 -12.27
CA THR A 308 4.16 -16.54 -11.94
C THR A 308 4.59 -17.13 -10.61
N SER A 309 5.70 -16.68 -10.03
CA SER A 309 6.11 -17.05 -8.67
C SER A 309 5.22 -16.46 -7.57
N VAL A 310 4.45 -15.43 -7.91
CA VAL A 310 3.61 -14.65 -6.99
C VAL A 310 2.11 -14.96 -7.19
N THR A 311 1.76 -15.52 -8.35
CA THR A 311 0.38 -15.85 -8.73
C THR A 311 0.19 -17.36 -8.86
N ASP A 312 -0.96 -17.86 -8.40
CA ASP A 312 -1.40 -19.23 -8.67
C ASP A 312 -2.23 -19.30 -9.96
N ARG A 313 -2.56 -18.14 -10.57
CA ARG A 313 -3.29 -18.04 -11.84
C ARG A 313 -2.35 -18.10 -13.04
N THR A 314 -2.82 -18.70 -14.13
CA THR A 314 -2.17 -18.59 -15.45
C THR A 314 -2.76 -17.41 -16.21
N VAL A 315 -1.91 -16.46 -16.60
CA VAL A 315 -2.28 -15.43 -17.57
C VAL A 315 -1.99 -15.97 -18.97
N TYR A 316 -3.05 -16.25 -19.73
CA TYR A 316 -2.91 -16.73 -21.10
C TYR A 316 -2.52 -15.58 -22.05
N TRP A 317 -1.90 -15.92 -23.17
CA TRP A 317 -1.67 -14.94 -24.22
C TRP A 317 -3.01 -14.44 -24.79
N GLU A 318 -3.92 -15.37 -25.08
CA GLU A 318 -5.28 -15.12 -25.55
C GLU A 318 -6.14 -16.35 -25.25
N ARG A 319 -7.17 -16.20 -24.41
CA ARG A 319 -8.09 -17.28 -24.08
C ARG A 319 -9.41 -16.73 -23.55
N ASP A 320 -10.49 -16.99 -24.30
CA ASP A 320 -11.83 -16.52 -23.93
C ASP A 320 -12.26 -17.02 -22.55
N GLY A 321 -12.72 -16.10 -21.70
CA GLY A 321 -13.27 -16.39 -20.37
C GLY A 321 -12.22 -16.68 -19.30
N GLU A 322 -10.95 -16.56 -19.62
CA GLU A 322 -9.82 -16.69 -18.70
C GLU A 322 -8.99 -15.40 -18.71
N LEU A 323 -8.12 -15.23 -17.71
CA LEU A 323 -7.21 -14.09 -17.65
C LEU A 323 -6.27 -14.10 -18.85
N ASP A 324 -6.24 -12.98 -19.58
CA ASP A 324 -5.36 -12.83 -20.75
C ASP A 324 -4.37 -11.66 -20.63
N ARG A 325 -3.56 -11.45 -21.67
CA ARG A 325 -2.58 -10.35 -21.74
C ARG A 325 -3.21 -8.96 -21.58
N HIS A 326 -4.47 -8.78 -21.98
CA HIS A 326 -5.16 -7.50 -21.89
C HIS A 326 -5.67 -7.26 -20.47
N ASP A 327 -6.15 -8.31 -19.79
CA ASP A 327 -6.46 -8.28 -18.36
C ASP A 327 -5.20 -7.95 -17.55
N LEU A 328 -4.10 -8.66 -17.81
CA LEU A 328 -2.80 -8.42 -17.20
C LEU A 328 -2.38 -6.95 -17.35
N ARG A 329 -2.35 -6.45 -18.59
CA ARG A 329 -1.94 -5.06 -18.83
C ARG A 329 -2.86 -4.08 -18.10
N ARG A 330 -4.18 -4.28 -18.16
CA ARG A 330 -5.13 -3.42 -17.46
C ARG A 330 -4.86 -3.41 -15.96
N GLU A 331 -4.68 -4.57 -15.36
CA GLU A 331 -4.47 -4.72 -13.93
C GLU A 331 -3.15 -4.12 -13.43
N LEU A 332 -2.07 -4.23 -14.21
CA LEU A 332 -0.79 -3.59 -13.92
C LEU A 332 -0.91 -2.06 -13.99
N GLU A 333 -1.52 -1.54 -15.06
CA GLU A 333 -1.69 -0.10 -15.26
C GLU A 333 -2.68 0.51 -14.25
N GLU A 334 -3.74 -0.22 -13.87
CA GLU A 334 -4.68 0.19 -12.81
C GLU A 334 -4.01 0.24 -11.43
N LEU A 335 -3.17 -0.74 -11.08
CA LEU A 335 -2.45 -0.65 -9.81
C LEU A 335 -1.46 0.52 -9.82
N LEU A 336 -0.71 0.70 -10.92
CA LEU A 336 0.26 1.80 -11.03
C LEU A 336 -0.42 3.17 -10.92
N VAL A 337 -1.55 3.38 -11.59
CA VAL A 337 -2.27 4.66 -11.53
C VAL A 337 -2.83 4.96 -10.14
N ASN A 338 -3.29 3.93 -9.42
CA ASN A 338 -3.77 4.10 -8.05
C ASN A 338 -2.63 4.36 -7.07
N VAL A 339 -1.49 3.67 -7.19
CA VAL A 339 -0.30 3.95 -6.36
C VAL A 339 0.18 5.40 -6.53
N LEU A 340 0.14 5.92 -7.76
CA LEU A 340 0.43 7.33 -8.04
C LEU A 340 -0.59 8.27 -7.37
N ASP A 341 -1.89 8.02 -7.56
CA ASP A 341 -2.97 8.85 -7.00
C ASP A 341 -2.93 8.86 -5.46
N TRP A 342 -2.75 7.69 -4.84
CA TRP A 342 -2.64 7.54 -3.38
C TRP A 342 -1.38 8.17 -2.79
N GLY A 343 -0.34 8.37 -3.60
CA GLY A 343 0.86 9.14 -3.28
C GLY A 343 0.75 10.63 -3.60
N GLY A 344 -0.40 11.09 -4.11
CA GLY A 344 -0.61 12.50 -4.50
C GLY A 344 0.14 12.93 -5.76
N ILE A 345 0.53 11.99 -6.62
CA ILE A 345 1.23 12.26 -7.89
C ILE A 345 0.21 12.36 -9.04
N ASP A 346 0.37 13.35 -9.91
CA ASP A 346 -0.55 13.59 -11.03
C ASP A 346 -0.52 12.46 -12.06
N VAL A 347 -1.56 11.63 -12.06
CA VAL A 347 -1.77 10.51 -13.00
C VAL A 347 -1.92 10.93 -14.46
N THR A 348 -2.06 12.23 -14.72
CA THR A 348 -2.08 12.83 -16.05
C THR A 348 -0.72 13.38 -16.46
N GLY A 349 0.38 13.05 -15.76
CA GLY A 349 1.75 13.41 -16.13
C GLY A 349 2.12 14.86 -15.83
N GLY A 350 3.36 15.27 -16.13
CA GLY A 350 3.85 16.64 -15.89
C GLY A 350 5.27 16.67 -15.32
N GLU A 351 5.58 17.74 -14.59
CA GLU A 351 6.93 18.01 -14.05
C GLU A 351 7.35 17.02 -12.95
N GLN A 352 6.42 16.22 -12.42
CA GLN A 352 6.72 15.19 -11.42
C GLN A 352 7.41 13.94 -12.00
N TYR A 353 7.58 13.90 -13.32
CA TYR A 353 8.09 12.76 -14.06
C TYR A 353 9.34 13.11 -14.85
N GLN A 354 10.31 12.21 -14.84
CA GLN A 354 11.53 12.36 -15.62
C GLN A 354 11.43 11.54 -16.91
N LYS A 355 11.76 12.14 -18.05
CA LYS A 355 11.84 11.41 -19.33
C LYS A 355 13.05 10.48 -19.37
N ASP A 356 12.90 9.36 -20.04
CA ASP A 356 14.05 8.54 -20.44
C ASP A 356 13.95 8.14 -21.93
N ALA A 357 14.75 7.17 -22.36
CA ALA A 357 14.78 6.74 -23.76
C ALA A 357 13.42 6.21 -24.27
N TYR A 358 12.57 5.68 -23.38
CA TYR A 358 11.31 5.02 -23.74
C TYR A 358 10.10 5.64 -23.06
N PHE A 359 10.25 6.06 -21.80
CA PHE A 359 9.20 6.72 -21.05
C PHE A 359 9.14 8.22 -21.35
N LYS A 360 7.95 8.68 -21.74
CA LYS A 360 7.67 10.07 -22.13
C LYS A 360 6.63 10.70 -21.20
N PRO A 361 7.03 11.59 -20.28
CA PRO A 361 6.16 12.30 -19.34
C PRO A 361 5.03 13.10 -19.95
N ASP A 362 5.09 13.43 -21.25
CA ASP A 362 4.10 14.24 -21.98
C ASP A 362 3.14 13.39 -22.85
N ASP A 363 3.41 12.10 -23.00
CA ASP A 363 2.53 11.21 -23.76
C ASP A 363 1.27 10.92 -22.94
N ARG A 364 0.11 11.11 -23.56
CA ARG A 364 -1.20 10.86 -22.95
C ARG A 364 -1.98 9.84 -23.75
N GLU A 365 -2.61 8.91 -23.05
CA GLU A 365 -3.46 7.90 -23.65
C GLU A 365 -4.86 7.97 -23.02
N ARG A 366 -5.90 7.94 -23.86
CA ARG A 366 -7.27 7.85 -23.37
C ARG A 366 -7.53 6.41 -22.97
N ARG A 367 -7.74 6.16 -21.68
CA ARG A 367 -7.98 4.82 -21.13
C ARG A 367 -9.12 4.85 -20.13
N SER A 368 -9.71 3.67 -19.93
CA SER A 368 -10.73 3.42 -18.91
C SER A 368 -10.08 2.64 -17.76
N LEU A 369 -9.13 3.28 -17.06
CA LEU A 369 -8.52 2.70 -15.87
C LEU A 369 -9.39 3.01 -14.66
N LYS A 370 -9.56 2.02 -13.78
CA LYS A 370 -10.26 2.20 -12.51
C LYS A 370 -9.38 2.97 -11.52
N LEU A 371 -9.86 4.12 -11.05
CA LEU A 371 -9.36 4.81 -9.86
C LEU A 371 -10.27 4.49 -8.68
N VAL A 372 -9.67 4.17 -7.53
CA VAL A 372 -10.38 3.90 -6.28
C VAL A 372 -9.82 4.76 -5.16
N ASP A 373 -10.69 5.18 -4.24
CA ASP A 373 -10.26 5.82 -3.00
C ASP A 373 -9.31 4.87 -2.26
N CYS A 374 -8.23 5.40 -1.69
CA CYS A 374 -7.19 4.61 -1.02
C CYS A 374 -7.81 3.68 0.04
N PRO A 375 -7.86 2.36 -0.21
CA PRO A 375 -8.45 1.41 0.72
C PRO A 375 -7.46 0.96 1.81
N LEU A 376 -6.22 1.47 1.74
CA LEU A 376 -5.12 1.08 2.60
C LEU A 376 -5.25 1.81 3.95
N PRO A 377 -5.13 1.10 5.09
CA PRO A 377 -5.25 1.69 6.41
C PRO A 377 -4.10 2.67 6.64
N GLU A 378 -4.35 3.71 7.45
CA GLU A 378 -3.25 4.53 7.98
C GLU A 378 -2.42 3.69 8.95
N ILE A 379 -1.11 3.59 8.72
CA ILE A 379 -0.20 2.72 9.49
C ILE A 379 -0.19 3.08 10.98
N GLU A 380 -0.33 4.38 11.31
CA GLU A 380 -0.48 4.84 12.70
C GLU A 380 -1.67 4.18 13.40
N SER A 381 -2.81 3.98 12.71
CA SER A 381 -4.03 3.43 13.32
C SER A 381 -3.90 1.95 13.71
N GLN A 382 -3.15 1.14 12.95
CA GLN A 382 -2.96 -0.27 13.28
C GLN A 382 -1.92 -0.47 14.40
N GLN A 383 -0.80 0.26 14.34
CA GLN A 383 0.21 0.20 15.40
C GLN A 383 -0.32 0.79 16.71
N GLU A 384 -1.08 1.91 16.68
CA GLU A 384 -1.78 2.39 17.87
C GLU A 384 -2.76 1.34 18.40
N GLN A 385 -3.59 0.71 17.56
CA GLN A 385 -4.56 -0.29 18.04
C GLN A 385 -3.90 -1.52 18.66
N THR A 386 -2.78 -1.99 18.12
CA THR A 386 -1.98 -3.07 18.72
C THR A 386 -1.37 -2.62 20.05
N ILE A 387 -0.82 -1.41 20.12
CA ILE A 387 -0.32 -0.81 21.37
C ILE A 387 -1.46 -0.62 22.39
N MET A 388 -2.66 -0.22 21.97
CA MET A 388 -3.84 -0.05 22.84
C MET A 388 -4.29 -1.38 23.45
N ARG A 389 -4.34 -2.44 22.64
CA ARG A 389 -4.70 -3.79 23.11
C ARG A 389 -3.63 -4.32 24.07
N LEU A 390 -2.36 -4.23 23.69
CA LEU A 390 -1.25 -4.68 24.52
C LEU A 390 -1.25 -3.95 25.87
N TRP A 391 -1.41 -2.62 25.88
CA TRP A 391 -1.44 -1.82 27.11
C TRP A 391 -2.66 -2.13 27.99
N GLY A 392 -3.83 -2.37 27.39
CA GLY A 392 -5.05 -2.78 28.11
C GLY A 392 -4.88 -4.10 28.87
N ASP A 393 -4.10 -5.03 28.31
CA ASP A 393 -3.90 -6.38 28.83
C ASP A 393 -2.59 -6.58 29.62
N MET A 394 -1.75 -5.53 29.77
CA MET A 394 -0.45 -5.61 30.44
C MET A 394 -0.56 -5.88 31.96
N ASN A 395 0.13 -6.93 32.42
CA ASN A 395 0.34 -7.17 33.84
C ASN A 395 1.38 -6.22 34.45
N PRO A 396 1.44 -6.08 35.79
CA PRO A 396 2.44 -5.24 36.46
C PRO A 396 3.90 -5.57 36.09
N SER A 397 4.21 -6.85 35.87
CA SER A 397 5.53 -7.30 35.40
C SER A 397 5.84 -6.84 33.98
N ASP A 398 4.81 -6.80 33.13
CA ASP A 398 4.95 -6.49 31.70
C ASP A 398 5.24 -4.99 31.56
N ARG A 399 4.53 -4.17 32.37
CA ARG A 399 4.80 -2.73 32.48
C ARG A 399 6.19 -2.44 33.03
N ALA A 400 6.64 -3.19 34.05
CA ALA A 400 7.95 -2.97 34.65
C ALA A 400 9.10 -3.28 33.66
N VAL A 401 8.99 -4.36 32.88
CA VAL A 401 9.98 -4.69 31.84
C VAL A 401 10.01 -3.60 30.76
N VAL A 402 8.85 -3.15 30.28
CA VAL A 402 8.76 -2.11 29.26
C VAL A 402 9.29 -0.76 29.78
N ASP A 403 8.96 -0.36 31.01
CA ASP A 403 9.42 0.90 31.61
C ASP A 403 10.94 0.93 31.78
N THR A 404 11.54 -0.21 32.14
CA THR A 404 13.00 -0.37 32.27
C THR A 404 13.69 -0.21 30.92
N LEU A 405 13.22 -0.93 29.89
CA LEU A 405 13.73 -0.82 28.52
C LEU A 405 13.62 0.60 27.94
N LEU A 406 12.54 1.30 28.27
CA LEU A 406 12.28 2.68 27.83
C LEU A 406 13.16 3.72 28.54
N THR A 407 13.58 3.45 29.77
CA THR A 407 14.35 4.39 30.59
C THR A 407 15.86 4.27 30.34
N ASP A 408 16.35 3.04 30.11
CA ASP A 408 17.78 2.74 30.00
C ASP A 408 18.32 2.66 28.57
N GLY A 409 17.51 3.05 27.58
CA GLY A 409 17.99 3.29 26.22
C GLY A 409 17.95 2.08 25.29
N GLY A 410 17.08 1.12 25.58
CA GLY A 410 16.60 0.16 24.58
C GLY A 410 17.22 -1.24 24.58
N GLU A 411 18.22 -1.52 25.42
CA GLU A 411 18.85 -2.86 25.52
C GLU A 411 19.28 -3.18 26.96
N ILE A 412 18.73 -4.25 27.56
CA ILE A 412 19.15 -4.75 28.89
C ILE A 412 19.13 -6.28 28.92
N SER A 413 19.96 -6.93 29.75
CA SER A 413 19.85 -8.38 29.93
C SER A 413 18.62 -8.75 30.77
N PRO A 414 18.02 -9.96 30.61
CA PRO A 414 16.92 -10.40 31.47
C PRO A 414 17.28 -10.48 32.96
N GLN A 415 18.58 -10.64 33.28
CA GLN A 415 19.07 -10.65 34.65
C GLN A 415 19.12 -9.23 35.23
N ASP A 416 19.58 -8.25 34.46
CA ASP A 416 19.62 -6.86 34.90
C ASP A 416 18.19 -6.30 35.03
N ALA A 417 17.29 -6.66 34.10
CA ALA A 417 15.86 -6.35 34.19
C ALA A 417 15.22 -6.93 35.47
N ALA A 418 15.61 -8.13 35.88
CA ALA A 418 15.12 -8.74 37.13
C ALA A 418 15.62 -7.98 38.36
N ASP A 419 16.89 -7.57 38.35
CA ASP A 419 17.52 -6.85 39.45
C ASP A 419 16.95 -5.42 39.59
N GLU A 420 16.64 -4.74 38.48
CA GLU A 420 16.09 -3.38 38.48
C GLU A 420 14.59 -3.32 38.79
N THR A 421 13.80 -4.24 38.24
CA THR A 421 12.36 -4.29 38.49
C THR A 421 11.98 -4.99 39.80
N GLY A 422 12.92 -5.75 40.39
CA GLY A 422 12.71 -6.53 41.61
C GLY A 422 11.89 -7.81 41.42
N PHE A 423 11.60 -8.22 40.18
CA PHE A 423 10.97 -9.50 39.86
C PHE A 423 12.00 -10.62 39.71
N CYS A 424 11.61 -11.88 39.93
CA CYS A 424 12.53 -12.99 39.66
C CYS A 424 12.71 -13.19 38.15
N TYR A 425 13.88 -13.72 37.78
CA TYR A 425 14.28 -14.00 36.40
C TYR A 425 13.20 -14.74 35.58
N ASP A 426 12.57 -15.78 36.16
CA ASP A 426 11.50 -16.54 35.50
C ASP A 426 10.24 -15.69 35.24
N THR A 427 9.95 -14.69 36.07
CA THR A 427 8.83 -13.76 35.87
C THR A 427 9.13 -12.77 34.76
N ILE A 428 10.39 -12.33 34.63
CA ILE A 428 10.85 -11.50 33.50
C ILE A 428 10.75 -12.28 32.20
N LEU A 429 11.27 -13.51 32.13
CA LEU A 429 11.18 -14.31 30.92
C LEU A 429 9.72 -14.58 30.50
N ARG A 430 8.82 -14.84 31.47
CA ARG A 430 7.38 -14.97 31.16
C ARG A 430 6.73 -13.67 30.72
N ALA A 431 7.22 -12.53 31.19
CA ALA A 431 6.75 -11.22 30.74
C ALA A 431 7.22 -10.97 29.31
N VAL A 432 8.47 -11.30 28.99
CA VAL A 432 9.03 -11.25 27.63
C VAL A 432 8.29 -12.17 26.67
N ASP A 433 8.00 -13.42 27.07
CA ASP A 433 7.19 -14.35 26.26
C ASP A 433 5.76 -13.82 25.99
N ARG A 434 5.19 -13.04 26.92
CA ARG A 434 3.88 -12.39 26.71
C ARG A 434 3.97 -11.13 25.84
N LEU A 435 5.14 -10.51 25.80
CA LEU A 435 5.45 -9.31 25.01
C LEU A 435 6.13 -9.67 23.69
N GLU A 436 6.10 -10.95 23.28
CA GLU A 436 6.62 -11.44 22.01
C GLU A 436 5.97 -10.70 20.83
N GLY A 437 6.78 -10.06 19.96
CA GLY A 437 6.32 -9.14 18.92
C GLY A 437 6.20 -7.67 19.36
N PHE A 438 6.71 -7.32 20.54
CA PHE A 438 6.95 -5.95 20.99
C PHE A 438 8.33 -5.82 21.67
N VAL A 439 8.74 -6.84 22.42
CA VAL A 439 10.10 -7.00 22.94
C VAL A 439 10.76 -8.20 22.26
N GLU A 440 11.91 -7.98 21.62
CA GLU A 440 12.76 -9.06 21.10
C GLU A 440 13.78 -9.49 22.16
N HIS A 441 13.99 -10.80 22.25
CA HIS A 441 15.06 -11.39 23.05
C HIS A 441 16.10 -12.02 22.12
N ALA A 442 17.16 -11.27 21.83
CA ALA A 442 18.25 -11.70 20.95
C ALA A 442 19.56 -11.74 21.74
N TYR A 443 20.33 -12.82 21.58
CA TYR A 443 21.68 -12.96 22.17
C TYR A 443 21.80 -12.74 23.69
N GLY A 444 20.71 -12.91 24.46
CA GLY A 444 20.70 -12.73 25.91
C GLY A 444 20.38 -11.30 26.36
N GLU A 445 19.89 -10.46 25.46
CA GLU A 445 19.46 -9.09 25.70
C GLU A 445 18.00 -8.89 25.25
N LEU A 446 17.30 -8.01 25.95
CA LEU A 446 15.92 -7.60 25.70
C LEU A 446 15.94 -6.23 25.03
N ALA A 447 15.23 -6.07 23.92
CA ALA A 447 15.12 -4.82 23.19
C ALA A 447 13.70 -4.59 22.67
N ILE A 448 13.29 -3.34 22.47
CA ILE A 448 11.99 -3.02 21.85
C ILE A 448 12.15 -3.12 20.33
N GLU A 449 11.19 -3.77 19.66
CA GLU A 449 11.24 -4.08 18.21
C GLU A 449 11.29 -2.83 17.31
N SER A 450 10.78 -1.68 17.79
CA SER A 450 10.72 -0.42 17.03
C SER A 450 10.84 0.82 17.90
N ASP A 451 11.69 1.77 17.45
CA ASP A 451 11.83 3.10 18.05
C ASP A 451 10.51 3.90 18.07
N TYR A 452 9.65 3.73 17.06
CA TYR A 452 8.34 4.37 17.02
C TYR A 452 7.41 3.79 18.09
N ALA A 453 7.41 2.46 18.25
CA ALA A 453 6.64 1.77 19.27
C ALA A 453 7.10 2.17 20.68
N ALA A 454 8.42 2.34 20.87
CA ALA A 454 9.00 2.88 22.09
C ALA A 454 8.52 4.32 22.37
N GLN A 455 8.59 5.22 21.39
CA GLN A 455 8.15 6.62 21.55
C GLN A 455 6.64 6.76 21.80
N ALA A 456 5.81 5.98 21.11
CA ALA A 456 4.36 5.96 21.31
C ALA A 456 3.98 5.47 22.72
N MET A 457 4.65 4.41 23.20
CA MET A 457 4.54 3.94 24.59
C MET A 457 5.02 4.98 25.58
N LEU A 458 6.15 5.64 25.34
CA LEU A 458 6.70 6.67 26.24
C LEU A 458 5.75 7.86 26.39
N LYS A 459 5.09 8.27 25.30
CA LYS A 459 4.04 9.31 25.31
C LYS A 459 2.82 8.88 26.15
N ARG A 460 2.45 7.60 26.10
CA ARG A 460 1.35 7.00 26.88
C ARG A 460 1.72 6.76 28.34
N VAL A 461 2.91 6.25 28.66
CA VAL A 461 3.43 6.08 30.03
C VAL A 461 3.45 7.42 30.74
N ARG A 462 3.96 8.48 30.10
CA ARG A 462 3.90 9.84 30.64
C ARG A 462 2.47 10.35 30.82
N SER A 463 1.57 10.04 29.88
CA SER A 463 0.15 10.39 29.99
C SER A 463 -0.56 9.63 31.13
N ALA A 464 -0.19 8.37 31.38
CA ALA A 464 -0.73 7.53 32.45
C ALA A 464 -0.11 7.86 33.81
N GLU A 465 1.16 8.22 33.88
CA GLU A 465 1.83 8.75 35.07
C GLU A 465 1.22 10.12 35.46
N GLU A 466 0.87 10.94 34.47
CA GLU A 466 0.06 12.14 34.67
C GLU A 466 -1.36 11.80 35.14
N GLN A 467 -1.99 10.74 34.63
CA GLN A 467 -3.32 10.30 35.07
C GLN A 467 -3.32 9.68 36.47
N PHE A 468 -2.25 8.99 36.87
CA PHE A 468 -2.01 8.45 38.20
C PHE A 468 -1.62 9.55 39.20
N ARG A 469 -0.83 10.55 38.77
CA ARG A 469 -0.66 11.81 39.52
C ARG A 469 -1.97 12.58 39.66
N ARG A 470 -2.87 12.53 38.67
CA ARG A 470 -4.22 13.14 38.77
C ARG A 470 -5.15 12.34 39.69
N SER A 471 -5.05 11.00 39.78
CA SER A 471 -5.92 10.18 40.65
C SER A 471 -5.44 10.10 42.10
N ILE A 472 -4.13 10.05 42.36
CA ILE A 472 -3.58 10.24 43.72
C ILE A 472 -3.66 11.72 44.10
N GLY A 473 -3.46 12.62 43.14
CA GLY A 473 -3.64 14.06 43.33
C GLY A 473 -5.08 14.42 43.68
N SER A 474 -6.09 13.82 43.06
CA SER A 474 -7.49 14.11 43.40
C SER A 474 -7.89 13.54 44.76
N ALA A 475 -7.48 12.32 45.11
CA ALA A 475 -7.78 11.73 46.42
C ALA A 475 -6.98 12.38 47.57
N ALA A 476 -5.71 12.73 47.33
CA ALA A 476 -4.90 13.46 48.31
C ALA A 476 -5.27 14.95 48.39
N MET A 477 -5.69 15.59 47.29
CA MET A 477 -6.17 16.98 47.31
C MET A 477 -7.58 17.12 47.85
N GLN A 478 -8.47 16.13 47.71
CA GLN A 478 -9.78 16.18 48.38
C GLN A 478 -9.63 16.05 49.90
N VAL A 479 -8.64 15.30 50.37
CA VAL A 479 -8.27 15.21 51.79
C VAL A 479 -7.45 16.44 52.25
N ALA A 480 -6.65 17.06 51.38
CA ALA A 480 -5.87 18.26 51.69
C ALA A 480 -6.71 19.56 51.65
N ASP A 481 -7.65 19.71 50.72
CA ASP A 481 -8.55 20.87 50.64
C ASP A 481 -9.56 20.88 51.80
N ASP A 482 -10.00 19.70 52.28
CA ASP A 482 -10.82 19.60 53.49
C ASP A 482 -10.03 19.85 54.78
N SER A 483 -8.69 19.79 54.76
CA SER A 483 -7.84 19.94 55.94
C SER A 483 -6.98 21.21 55.97
N GLN A 484 -6.78 21.90 54.84
CA GLN A 484 -6.08 23.18 54.75
C GLN A 484 -6.80 24.09 53.75
N GLY A 485 -7.58 25.05 54.24
CA GLY A 485 -8.31 26.01 53.38
C GLY A 485 -7.37 26.90 52.56
N VAL A 486 -6.90 26.41 51.42
CA VAL A 486 -6.05 27.13 50.46
C VAL A 486 -6.95 27.72 49.36
N GLU A 487 -7.16 29.03 49.38
CA GLU A 487 -7.85 29.73 48.29
C GLU A 487 -6.97 29.71 47.01
N THR A 488 -7.36 28.91 46.01
CA THR A 488 -6.80 29.00 44.65
C THR A 488 -7.43 30.16 43.90
N ASP A 489 -6.60 31.00 43.25
CA ASP A 489 -7.06 32.18 42.54
C ASP A 489 -7.82 31.86 41.23
N ALA A 490 -8.51 32.86 40.70
CA ALA A 490 -9.41 32.71 39.56
C ALA A 490 -8.69 32.26 38.27
N LEU A 491 -7.42 32.63 38.07
CA LEU A 491 -6.66 32.24 36.88
C LEU A 491 -6.15 30.81 36.98
N GLU A 492 -5.65 30.39 38.14
CA GLU A 492 -5.28 28.99 38.37
C GLU A 492 -6.46 28.05 38.22
N ARG A 493 -7.64 28.50 38.68
CA ARG A 493 -8.88 27.75 38.48
C ARG A 493 -9.28 27.67 37.00
N PHE A 494 -9.19 28.78 36.26
CA PHE A 494 -9.47 28.79 34.82
C PHE A 494 -8.51 27.89 34.04
N VAL A 495 -7.20 27.98 34.31
CA VAL A 495 -6.17 27.16 33.68
C VAL A 495 -6.42 25.68 33.93
N ARG A 496 -6.75 25.33 35.18
CA ARG A 496 -7.06 23.96 35.58
C ARG A 496 -8.34 23.43 34.93
N ASN A 497 -9.39 24.25 34.86
CA ASN A 497 -10.70 23.84 34.36
C ASN A 497 -10.73 23.57 32.85
N TYR A 498 -9.87 24.22 32.06
CA TYR A 498 -9.87 24.13 30.60
C TYR A 498 -8.54 23.61 30.02
N ASP A 499 -7.68 23.06 30.89
CA ASP A 499 -6.32 22.60 30.58
C ASP A 499 -5.57 23.60 29.67
N VAL A 500 -5.46 24.84 30.14
CA VAL A 500 -4.99 25.96 29.32
C VAL A 500 -3.46 25.99 29.29
N GLY A 501 -2.88 25.75 28.12
CA GLY A 501 -1.47 26.05 27.90
C GLY A 501 -1.24 27.56 27.88
N ILE A 502 -0.38 28.09 28.75
CA ILE A 502 0.04 29.49 28.75
C ILE A 502 1.40 29.61 28.06
N ASP A 503 1.47 30.42 27.00
CA ASP A 503 2.70 30.68 26.24
C ASP A 503 3.12 32.15 26.41
N GLU A 504 4.08 32.39 27.31
CA GLU A 504 4.62 33.72 27.64
C GLU A 504 5.89 34.08 26.86
N ARG A 505 6.37 33.20 25.96
CA ARG A 505 7.68 33.34 25.29
C ARG A 505 7.60 34.15 23.99
N ARG A 506 6.47 34.76 23.68
CA ARG A 506 6.22 35.43 22.41
C ARG A 506 6.46 36.94 22.52
N ASP A 507 7.16 37.52 21.54
CA ASP A 507 7.43 38.96 21.53
C ASP A 507 6.18 39.80 21.17
N ASP A 508 5.15 39.19 20.58
CA ASP A 508 3.94 39.88 20.10
C ASP A 508 2.79 39.96 21.12
N CYS A 509 2.91 39.30 22.28
CA CYS A 509 1.90 39.31 23.34
C CYS A 509 2.52 38.99 24.72
N ARG A 510 1.89 39.44 25.81
CA ARG A 510 2.31 39.09 27.19
C ARG A 510 2.13 37.60 27.49
N ALA A 511 1.02 37.01 27.03
CA ALA A 511 0.82 35.57 27.08
C ALA A 511 -0.26 35.15 26.07
N LEU A 512 -0.11 33.98 25.47
CA LEU A 512 -1.12 33.33 24.66
C LEU A 512 -1.70 32.12 25.41
N LEU A 513 -2.98 32.22 25.77
CA LEU A 513 -3.79 31.15 26.35
C LEU A 513 -4.26 30.19 25.24
N LYS A 514 -4.00 28.89 25.42
CA LYS A 514 -4.38 27.81 24.51
C LYS A 514 -5.19 26.76 25.29
N PRO A 515 -6.48 27.00 25.55
CA PRO A 515 -7.37 25.99 26.12
C PRO A 515 -7.39 24.74 25.23
N ARG A 516 -7.36 23.55 25.83
CA ARG A 516 -7.64 22.30 25.10
C ARG A 516 -9.12 22.04 24.90
N TYR A 517 -9.98 22.84 25.53
CA TYR A 517 -11.42 22.81 25.33
C TYR A 517 -11.80 23.20 23.89
N VAL A 518 -12.58 22.34 23.24
CA VAL A 518 -13.18 22.57 21.92
C VAL A 518 -14.56 23.19 22.13
N ALA A 519 -14.76 24.42 21.68
CA ALA A 519 -16.01 25.15 21.84
C ALA A 519 -17.07 24.66 20.83
N ALA A 520 -18.31 24.49 21.28
CA ALA A 520 -19.40 24.01 20.43
C ALA A 520 -19.70 24.99 19.29
N ASP A 521 -19.67 26.29 19.59
CA ASP A 521 -19.92 27.36 18.63
C ASP A 521 -19.17 28.65 18.97
N ARG A 522 -19.35 29.66 18.11
CA ARG A 522 -18.70 30.98 18.29
C ARG A 522 -19.13 31.71 19.55
N GLU A 523 -20.32 31.48 20.07
CA GLU A 523 -20.82 32.12 21.29
C GLU A 523 -20.21 31.46 22.52
N ASP A 524 -20.08 30.14 22.52
CA ASP A 524 -19.39 29.37 23.54
C ASP A 524 -17.90 29.76 23.64
N ALA A 525 -17.21 29.87 22.49
CA ALA A 525 -15.84 30.39 22.45
C ALA A 525 -15.72 31.82 23.01
N LYS A 526 -16.75 32.68 22.84
CA LYS A 526 -16.76 34.03 23.45
C LYS A 526 -16.98 33.97 24.96
N ASN A 527 -17.79 33.05 25.45
CA ASN A 527 -18.03 32.88 26.87
C ASN A 527 -16.76 32.41 27.59
N LEU A 528 -16.04 31.46 26.98
CA LEU A 528 -14.72 31.06 27.44
C LEU A 528 -13.74 32.25 27.48
N ALA A 529 -13.78 33.12 26.47
CA ALA A 529 -12.94 34.32 26.41
C ALA A 529 -13.28 35.36 27.48
N ARG A 530 -14.56 35.48 27.86
CA ARG A 530 -15.01 36.37 28.95
C ARG A 530 -14.59 35.85 30.33
N GLU A 531 -14.62 34.53 30.52
CA GLU A 531 -14.11 33.92 31.75
C GLU A 531 -12.59 34.10 31.87
N ALA A 532 -11.85 33.87 30.77
CA ALA A 532 -10.42 34.15 30.68
C ALA A 532 -10.12 35.63 30.95
N TYR A 533 -10.89 36.55 30.36
CA TYR A 533 -10.74 37.99 30.59
C TYR A 533 -10.88 38.35 32.07
N THR A 534 -11.90 37.79 32.73
CA THR A 534 -12.16 38.04 34.15
C THR A 534 -11.03 37.49 35.01
N ALA A 535 -10.62 36.24 34.79
CA ALA A 535 -9.56 35.59 35.55
C ALA A 535 -8.20 36.30 35.38
N VAL A 536 -7.88 36.73 34.16
CA VAL A 536 -6.66 37.50 33.87
C VAL A 536 -6.73 38.90 34.49
N CYS A 537 -7.88 39.59 34.42
CA CYS A 537 -8.03 40.90 35.05
C CYS A 537 -7.96 40.83 36.57
N ASP A 538 -8.52 39.79 37.19
CA ASP A 538 -8.47 39.59 38.63
C ASP A 538 -7.02 39.41 39.12
N ARG A 539 -6.18 38.69 38.36
CA ARG A 539 -4.77 38.45 38.72
C ARG A 539 -3.82 39.60 38.31
N HIS A 540 -4.00 40.16 37.11
CA HIS A 540 -3.03 41.08 36.52
C HIS A 540 -3.53 42.54 36.41
N GLY A 541 -4.77 42.81 36.81
CA GLY A 541 -5.40 44.14 36.73
C GLY A 541 -5.74 44.60 35.30
N THR A 542 -5.28 43.88 34.27
CA THR A 542 -5.53 44.18 32.85
C THR A 542 -5.37 42.94 31.99
N ALA A 543 -6.22 42.79 30.97
CA ALA A 543 -6.08 41.78 29.93
C ALA A 543 -5.24 42.25 28.72
N TYR A 544 -4.73 43.48 28.73
CA TYR A 544 -3.92 44.02 27.63
C TYR A 544 -2.65 43.19 27.42
N GLY A 545 -2.44 42.73 26.18
CA GLY A 545 -1.35 41.82 25.81
C GLY A 545 -1.63 40.34 26.07
N PHE A 546 -2.75 39.96 26.69
CA PHE A 546 -3.15 38.56 26.81
C PHE A 546 -4.02 38.15 25.62
N HIS A 547 -3.68 37.05 24.95
CA HIS A 547 -4.41 36.57 23.78
C HIS A 547 -4.93 35.16 24.05
N MET A 548 -6.01 34.75 23.38
CA MET A 548 -6.51 33.38 23.48
C MET A 548 -6.84 32.82 22.10
N ARG A 549 -6.51 31.53 21.91
CA ARG A 549 -6.85 30.74 20.72
C ARG A 549 -7.72 29.57 21.15
N VAL A 550 -8.92 29.46 20.56
CA VAL A 550 -9.90 28.40 20.84
C VAL A 550 -10.25 27.69 19.54
N GLU A 551 -10.33 26.37 19.59
CA GLU A 551 -10.82 25.52 18.50
C GLU A 551 -12.33 25.32 18.63
N LEU A 552 -13.03 25.30 17.51
CA LEU A 552 -14.47 25.08 17.43
C LEU A 552 -14.76 23.65 16.97
N ALA A 553 -15.94 23.10 17.29
CA ALA A 553 -16.33 21.75 16.89
C ALA A 553 -16.34 21.53 15.37
N ASP A 554 -16.45 22.60 14.57
CA ASP A 554 -16.31 22.56 13.10
C ASP A 554 -14.85 22.58 12.60
N GLY A 555 -13.88 22.44 13.51
CA GLY A 555 -12.44 22.50 13.24
C GLY A 555 -11.89 23.91 12.99
N SER A 556 -12.73 24.95 13.01
CA SER A 556 -12.29 26.33 12.80
C SER A 556 -11.72 26.95 14.07
N ILE A 557 -10.86 27.98 13.92
CA ILE A 557 -10.11 28.55 15.05
C ILE A 557 -10.52 29.99 15.30
N LYS A 558 -10.96 30.27 16.53
CA LYS A 558 -11.26 31.63 16.99
C LYS A 558 -10.11 32.20 17.81
N ARG A 559 -9.71 33.43 17.49
CA ARG A 559 -8.67 34.18 18.22
C ARG A 559 -9.25 35.41 18.89
N PHE A 560 -8.89 35.61 20.15
CA PHE A 560 -9.28 36.75 20.97
C PHE A 560 -8.03 37.54 21.33
N ARG A 561 -7.91 38.74 20.77
CA ARG A 561 -6.83 39.68 21.09
C ARG A 561 -7.21 40.53 22.29
N ASP A 562 -6.24 40.75 23.19
CA ASP A 562 -6.38 41.47 24.48
C ASP A 562 -7.54 40.98 25.37
N LEU A 563 -8.05 39.78 25.07
CA LEU A 563 -9.29 39.19 25.59
C LEU A 563 -10.46 40.19 25.68
N ASN A 564 -10.48 41.29 24.94
CA ASN A 564 -11.48 42.35 25.09
C ASN A 564 -12.18 42.63 23.75
N GLN A 565 -13.50 42.47 23.72
CA GLN A 565 -14.34 42.81 22.56
C GLN A 565 -15.53 43.71 22.95
N GLY A 566 -15.35 44.63 23.91
CA GLY A 566 -16.36 45.63 24.27
C GLY A 566 -17.40 45.17 25.29
N TRP A 567 -17.03 44.27 26.21
CA TRP A 567 -17.96 43.65 27.17
C TRP A 567 -18.11 44.40 28.51
N ALA A 568 -17.44 45.54 28.67
CA ALA A 568 -17.50 46.32 29.90
C ALA A 568 -18.92 46.89 30.12
N GLY A 569 -19.66 46.30 31.05
CA GLY A 569 -20.96 46.80 31.52
C GLY A 569 -22.16 45.86 31.37
N ALA A 570 -22.00 44.63 30.90
CA ALA A 570 -23.09 43.64 30.92
C ALA A 570 -23.07 42.84 32.23
N ASP A 571 -24.17 42.88 32.99
CA ASP A 571 -24.38 42.09 34.20
C ASP A 571 -24.32 40.59 33.83
N TRP A 572 -23.27 39.90 34.29
CA TRP A 572 -23.02 38.48 34.00
C TRP A 572 -23.28 37.64 35.25
N ASP A 573 -24.30 36.79 35.19
CA ASP A 573 -24.65 35.87 36.27
C ASP A 573 -23.72 34.65 36.25
N ARG A 574 -22.65 34.74 37.05
CA ARG A 574 -21.65 33.69 37.35
C ARG A 574 -22.28 32.38 37.81
N GLU A 575 -23.41 32.43 38.51
CA GLU A 575 -24.06 31.28 39.13
C GLU A 575 -24.93 30.54 38.10
N ALA A 576 -25.68 31.28 37.28
CA ALA A 576 -26.54 30.70 36.25
C ALA A 576 -25.76 29.94 35.18
N HIS A 577 -24.59 30.46 34.77
CA HIS A 577 -23.76 29.81 33.77
C HIS A 577 -23.00 28.59 34.31
N ARG A 578 -22.54 28.62 35.56
CA ARG A 578 -21.97 27.46 36.23
C ARG A 578 -22.99 26.32 36.34
N ARG A 579 -24.25 26.61 36.68
CA ARG A 579 -25.33 25.61 36.68
C ARG A 579 -25.64 25.08 35.28
N LYS A 580 -25.62 25.93 34.25
CA LYS A 580 -25.79 25.48 32.86
C LYS A 580 -24.65 24.53 32.44
N ARG A 581 -23.43 24.77 32.94
CA ARG A 581 -22.24 23.97 32.66
C ARG A 581 -22.17 22.68 33.47
N GLU A 582 -22.52 22.71 34.75
CA GLU A 582 -22.71 21.50 35.57
C GLU A 582 -23.79 20.62 34.95
N ARG A 583 -24.90 21.21 34.48
CA ARG A 583 -25.92 20.49 33.73
C ARG A 583 -25.42 19.94 32.39
N GLN A 584 -24.55 20.64 31.66
CA GLN A 584 -23.97 20.12 30.42
C GLN A 584 -22.93 19.02 30.64
N LEU A 585 -22.20 19.05 31.77
CA LEU A 585 -21.24 18.01 32.16
C LEU A 585 -21.96 16.80 32.81
N GLU A 586 -23.06 17.04 33.52
CA GLU A 586 -24.01 16.00 33.94
C GLU A 586 -24.72 15.40 32.71
N GLU A 587 -25.20 16.19 31.74
CA GLU A 587 -25.75 15.69 30.47
C GLU A 587 -24.72 14.87 29.68
N GLN A 588 -23.43 15.26 29.72
CA GLN A 588 -22.35 14.48 29.11
C GLN A 588 -22.00 13.19 29.87
N ALA A 589 -22.33 13.11 31.16
CA ALA A 589 -22.13 11.93 32.01
C ALA A 589 -23.39 11.04 32.10
N ASP A 590 -24.58 11.62 31.93
CA ASP A 590 -25.89 10.95 31.86
C ASP A 590 -26.11 10.32 30.46
N LEU A 591 -25.40 10.78 29.41
CA LEU A 591 -25.31 10.09 28.10
C LEU A 591 -24.79 8.65 28.20
N ASP A 592 -24.09 8.29 29.29
CA ASP A 592 -23.61 6.93 29.54
C ASP A 592 -24.57 6.10 30.43
N ASP A 593 -25.63 6.67 31.03
CA ASP A 593 -26.49 5.93 31.96
C ASP A 593 -27.88 6.59 32.24
N ARG A 594 -28.89 6.39 31.36
CA ARG A 594 -30.26 5.84 31.68
C ARG A 594 -31.38 6.02 30.62
N ASP A 595 -32.27 5.01 30.66
CA ASP A 595 -33.57 4.73 30.00
C ASP A 595 -34.52 5.91 29.67
N ILE A 596 -35.03 5.94 28.43
CA ILE A 596 -36.25 6.65 28.01
C ILE A 596 -37.19 5.72 27.20
N ASP A 597 -38.48 5.93 27.40
CA ASP A 597 -39.63 5.15 26.95
C ASP A 597 -39.92 5.33 25.43
N PRO A 598 -39.86 4.26 24.61
CA PRO A 598 -40.05 4.32 23.15
C PRO A 598 -41.43 4.79 22.65
N GLU A 599 -42.41 4.97 23.53
CA GLU A 599 -43.78 5.35 23.15
C GLU A 599 -43.99 6.85 22.85
N GLU A 600 -43.01 7.72 23.12
CA GLU A 600 -43.11 9.17 22.82
C GLU A 600 -42.50 9.60 21.46
N ILE A 601 -41.89 8.69 20.70
CA ILE A 601 -41.33 9.01 19.38
C ILE A 601 -42.40 8.79 18.30
N ASP A 602 -42.85 9.88 17.67
CA ASP A 602 -43.78 9.85 16.53
C ASP A 602 -43.06 9.36 15.25
N LEU A 603 -42.94 8.04 15.16
CA LEU A 603 -42.28 7.31 14.07
C LEU A 603 -42.99 7.48 12.71
N GLU A 604 -44.25 7.89 12.68
CA GLU A 604 -45.05 8.00 11.45
C GLU A 604 -44.62 9.23 10.60
N GLU A 605 -44.28 10.34 11.27
CA GLU A 605 -43.75 11.55 10.62
C GLU A 605 -42.34 11.32 10.06
N ALA A 606 -41.48 10.65 10.84
CA ALA A 606 -40.12 10.31 10.45
C ALA A 606 -40.04 9.34 9.25
N TRP A 607 -41.00 8.41 9.14
CA TRP A 607 -41.03 7.41 8.09
C TRP A 607 -41.59 7.94 6.76
N THR A 608 -42.46 8.94 6.83
CA THR A 608 -43.05 9.58 5.63
C THR A 608 -41.99 10.34 4.80
N GLU A 609 -40.93 10.87 5.43
CA GLU A 609 -39.78 11.44 4.70
C GLU A 609 -38.93 10.39 3.97
N PHE A 610 -39.02 9.12 4.36
CA PHE A 610 -38.15 8.04 3.90
C PHE A 610 -38.74 7.26 2.70
N ALA A 611 -40.06 7.12 2.63
CA ALA A 611 -40.77 6.27 1.65
C ALA A 611 -40.64 6.69 0.18
N ASP A 612 -40.15 7.91 -0.12
CA ASP A 612 -39.95 8.39 -1.50
C ASP A 612 -38.63 7.93 -2.16
N ARG A 613 -37.80 7.15 -1.45
CA ARG A 613 -36.51 6.65 -1.95
C ARG A 613 -36.50 5.12 -2.05
N ASP A 614 -36.84 4.63 -3.23
CA ASP A 614 -36.95 3.21 -3.59
C ASP A 614 -35.55 2.54 -3.75
N GLU A 615 -34.65 2.68 -2.76
CA GLU A 615 -33.28 2.16 -2.81
C GLU A 615 -32.81 1.46 -1.52
N TRP A 616 -31.97 0.45 -1.72
CA TRP A 616 -31.42 -0.46 -0.72
C TRP A 616 -30.26 0.19 0.03
N VAL A 617 -30.40 0.45 1.33
CA VAL A 617 -29.41 1.23 2.11
C VAL A 617 -28.57 0.36 3.05
N LYS A 618 -27.29 0.70 3.24
CA LYS A 618 -26.39 0.01 4.19
C LYS A 618 -26.72 0.37 5.65
N TYR A 619 -26.40 -0.51 6.60
CA TYR A 619 -26.65 -0.31 8.04
C TYR A 619 -26.06 1.01 8.58
N SER A 620 -24.85 1.39 8.15
CA SER A 620 -24.23 2.67 8.55
C SER A 620 -24.99 3.90 8.04
N THR A 621 -25.58 3.80 6.85
CA THR A 621 -26.43 4.86 6.30
C THR A 621 -27.78 4.91 6.99
N LEU A 622 -28.35 3.74 7.32
CA LEU A 622 -29.56 3.64 8.13
C LEU A 622 -29.34 4.28 9.51
N LYS A 623 -28.21 3.97 10.17
CA LYS A 623 -27.78 4.56 11.45
C LYS A 623 -27.61 6.07 11.34
N MET A 624 -26.97 6.57 10.29
CA MET A 624 -26.86 8.03 10.08
C MET A 624 -28.21 8.72 9.88
N ILE A 625 -29.17 8.07 9.22
CA ILE A 625 -30.47 8.71 9.00
C ILE A 625 -31.33 8.68 10.26
N VAL A 626 -31.33 7.56 10.99
CA VAL A 626 -31.99 7.49 12.31
C VAL A 626 -31.37 8.52 13.26
N SER A 627 -30.04 8.71 13.21
CA SER A 627 -29.34 9.76 13.99
C SER A 627 -29.71 11.21 13.61
N SER A 628 -30.39 11.41 12.48
CA SER A 628 -30.90 12.74 12.12
C SER A 628 -32.27 13.05 12.71
N VAL A 629 -32.94 12.04 13.27
CA VAL A 629 -34.31 12.12 13.80
C VAL A 629 -34.33 11.89 15.32
N THR A 630 -33.46 11.01 15.82
CA THR A 630 -33.32 10.72 17.25
C THR A 630 -31.86 10.51 17.62
N ASP A 631 -31.47 10.95 18.81
CA ASP A 631 -30.13 10.73 19.35
C ASP A 631 -29.96 9.29 19.90
N GLU A 632 -31.06 8.56 20.11
CA GLU A 632 -31.10 7.16 20.60
C GLU A 632 -31.11 6.14 19.44
N VAL A 633 -30.09 6.23 18.60
CA VAL A 633 -30.05 5.56 17.29
C VAL A 633 -30.16 4.03 17.36
N ASP A 634 -29.49 3.42 18.33
CA ASP A 634 -29.43 1.96 18.45
C ASP A 634 -30.75 1.38 18.99
N GLN A 635 -31.42 2.08 19.92
CA GLN A 635 -32.70 1.68 20.51
C GLN A 635 -33.87 1.85 19.53
N ALA A 636 -33.82 2.90 18.71
CA ALA A 636 -34.77 3.10 17.61
C ALA A 636 -34.62 2.02 16.52
N LEU A 637 -33.38 1.64 16.17
CA LEU A 637 -33.12 0.54 15.23
C LEU A 637 -33.61 -0.81 15.77
N GLU A 638 -33.40 -1.09 17.05
CA GLU A 638 -33.87 -2.33 17.69
C GLU A 638 -35.41 -2.40 17.72
N SER A 639 -36.09 -1.29 18.02
CA SER A 639 -37.56 -1.19 17.98
C SER A 639 -38.13 -1.38 16.57
N LEU A 640 -37.49 -0.81 15.54
CA LEU A 640 -37.88 -1.01 14.14
C LEU A 640 -37.68 -2.48 13.69
N GLN A 641 -36.67 -3.15 14.24
CA GLN A 641 -36.39 -4.55 13.96
C GLN A 641 -37.41 -5.49 14.64
N GLU A 642 -37.80 -5.19 15.87
CA GLU A 642 -38.85 -5.94 16.60
C GLU A 642 -40.23 -5.78 15.95
N ARG A 643 -40.54 -4.61 15.39
CA ARG A 643 -41.76 -4.35 14.61
C ARG A 643 -41.74 -5.00 13.22
N GLY A 644 -40.60 -5.55 12.80
CA GLY A 644 -40.42 -6.22 11.50
C GLY A 644 -40.35 -5.26 10.31
N GLU A 645 -40.13 -3.97 10.57
CA GLU A 645 -39.98 -2.93 9.55
C GLU A 645 -38.53 -2.86 9.02
N ILE A 646 -37.57 -3.40 9.78
CA ILE A 646 -36.21 -3.66 9.33
C ILE A 646 -35.77 -5.10 9.69
N VAL A 647 -34.86 -5.68 8.89
CA VAL A 647 -34.17 -6.96 9.15
C VAL A 647 -32.68 -6.71 9.13
N THR A 648 -31.93 -7.21 10.11
CA THR A 648 -30.46 -7.15 10.08
C THR A 648 -29.88 -8.54 9.89
N GLU A 649 -29.03 -8.73 8.88
CA GLU A 649 -28.27 -9.98 8.70
C GLU A 649 -26.79 -9.65 8.41
N GLN A 650 -25.86 -10.23 9.18
CA GLN A 650 -24.40 -10.19 8.95
C GLN A 650 -23.83 -8.79 8.63
N GLY A 651 -24.17 -7.77 9.44
CA GLY A 651 -23.64 -6.41 9.28
C GLY A 651 -24.30 -5.57 8.17
N ARG A 652 -25.46 -6.01 7.65
CA ARG A 652 -26.33 -5.21 6.77
C ARG A 652 -27.74 -5.15 7.37
N GLY A 653 -28.28 -3.95 7.53
CA GLY A 653 -29.68 -3.71 7.85
C GLY A 653 -30.48 -3.54 6.57
N PHE A 654 -31.68 -4.08 6.53
CA PHE A 654 -32.64 -4.10 5.43
C PHE A 654 -33.92 -3.48 5.94
N GLY A 655 -34.63 -2.61 5.20
CA GLY A 655 -36.03 -2.30 5.50
C GLY A 655 -36.94 -3.35 4.88
N ILE A 656 -37.84 -3.97 5.64
CA ILE A 656 -38.96 -4.74 5.09
C ILE A 656 -40.19 -3.84 5.12
N ALA A 657 -40.62 -3.34 3.97
CA ALA A 657 -42.01 -2.95 3.80
C ALA A 657 -42.78 -4.15 3.23
N PRO A 658 -43.95 -4.55 3.78
CA PRO A 658 -44.98 -5.14 2.94
C PRO A 658 -45.55 -4.04 2.02
N ARG A 659 -45.85 -4.44 0.78
CA ARG A 659 -46.46 -3.60 -0.27
C ARG A 659 -47.65 -2.76 0.18
#